data_AF-A0A975I3Z0-F1
#
_entry.id   AF-A0A975I3Z0-F1
#
_cell.length_a   1.000
_cell.length_b   1.000
_cell.length_c   1.000
_cell.angle_alpha   90.00
_cell.angle_beta   90.00
_cell.angle_gamma   90.00
#
_symmetry.space_group_name_H-M   'P 1'
#
loop_
_entity.id
_entity.type
_entity.pdbx_description
1 polymer ?
#
loop_
_entity_poly.entity_id
_entity_poly.type
_entity_poly.pdbx_seq_one_letter_code
_entity_poly.pdbx_strand_id
1 'polypeptide(L)'
;MRPEITKDVDPRPWFAGLLGLYLICGLAFLGFARTPLQAGMVVVTAALADFLANRFFRKRTEFPWSGLITGCGLALLLDYGSNVWLPLLPPLLAIGSKHLFTLNGKHVYNPALFGVIAGMLLGGGLISPAPAYQWGGTWAIAMFLGGLAMVVFIRKIQRGWLVGSFLVFYCAQTALRAWVMRHHVPAEAIWLGTLTAPAFFLFVFYMLTDPATSPAKKGAQIGIAAAITVADLGFHFMQGYYTLFYAAFTVQTVRFLWGWIKARGFPESRVLVRKAVLASVLVGVAFALDRTPRGLTESPGFTWVEKDLFPSKQGTILTDIDPRLQHVGKWILSVGDAAAVADVDGDGLQDLFLTRPMKRAEDRCTLFRNTGDLTFEKIQLPALDVIRADPAEYGLPSCAVFADIDNDGDQDLFIGMGFGGSRLFRNDSVAGEIAFTDITERSGITGHHTCLAAMFFDPDRDGDLDLLLGNSMTPYLPDYEKPTPLNPFRLPRPEYEGDRRMFHFMHASWHKAENGGLNQFYRNRGDGTFAKEDIKKLGMPETHWTLALNSADFDGDGWPDIYAASDFGPDDLYLNEKGKGFRRIEGSHFGSIGKDTYKGMNASIADFDRNGTPDIQVSNVHAPMQAEGSLLWMTERMADGSVLFHNEAAKRGALNPESFGWGAGVADLDLDGWPDMVQANGMVDDSMDRRFDKPRDYWYVNGQVARSDPGVHSYADKWGDTRGYTIWGSQKSRVLMNRGGTFHDASDVTGLSRLGNSRGVALADFDNDGDADLVLTRQFDPVSFYENRRSSSAAWIGLEVRGNGKAVPSDAVGSVLEISQGGKKWHVDVLNVSGFSAQGDRRIVVGLGDDKSPVRVNVKWTDGTSGEYGPFSTGGYHQIGEWQRIASAMVR
;
A
#
# COMPACT_ATOMS: atom_id res chain seq x y z
N MET A 1 46.48 38.87 34.96
CA MET A 1 45.41 38.89 33.94
C MET A 1 45.31 37.49 33.34
N ARG A 2 44.25 36.75 33.66
CA ARG A 2 43.84 35.56 32.90
C ARG A 2 42.73 36.03 31.94
N PRO A 3 42.78 35.71 30.64
CA PRO A 3 41.75 36.17 29.73
C PRO A 3 40.44 35.46 30.06
N GLU A 4 39.45 36.24 30.54
CA GLU A 4 38.04 35.85 30.57
C GLU A 4 37.53 35.73 29.13
N ILE A 5 37.72 34.56 28.53
CA ILE A 5 37.02 34.18 27.31
C ILE A 5 36.35 32.82 27.56
N THR A 6 35.23 32.86 28.25
CA THR A 6 34.14 31.92 28.00
C THR A 6 32.84 32.71 28.11
N LYS A 7 32.47 33.44 27.05
CA LYS A 7 31.05 33.72 26.82
C LYS A 7 30.35 32.35 26.81
N ASP A 8 29.39 32.14 27.69
CA ASP A 8 28.50 30.98 27.63
C ASP A 8 27.79 31.00 26.27
N VAL A 9 28.35 30.30 25.29
CA VAL A 9 27.76 30.14 23.97
C VAL A 9 26.48 29.32 24.15
N ASP A 10 25.35 29.95 23.86
CA ASP A 10 24.04 29.33 23.83
C ASP A 10 24.11 28.03 23.00
N PRO A 11 23.77 26.86 23.57
CA PRO A 11 23.87 25.59 22.85
C PRO A 11 22.75 25.39 21.81
N ARG A 12 21.68 26.20 21.85
CA ARG A 12 20.49 26.02 21.00
C ARG A 12 20.78 26.10 19.49
N PRO A 13 21.57 27.06 18.96
CA PRO A 13 21.88 27.15 17.53
C PRO A 13 22.59 25.90 17.00
N TRP A 14 23.51 25.33 17.77
CA TRP A 14 24.22 24.09 17.40
C TRP A 14 23.26 22.90 17.30
N PHE A 15 22.31 22.82 18.22
CA PHE A 15 21.32 21.74 18.22
C PHE A 15 20.32 21.89 17.07
N ALA A 16 19.84 23.11 16.81
CA ALA A 16 19.01 23.40 15.64
C ALA A 16 19.75 23.06 14.33
N GLY A 17 21.03 23.41 14.22
CA GLY A 17 21.87 23.08 13.07
C GLY A 17 22.07 21.58 12.88
N LEU A 18 22.29 20.83 13.97
CA LEU A 18 22.48 19.38 13.93
C LEU A 18 21.20 18.65 13.52
N LEU A 19 20.06 18.96 14.15
CA LEU A 19 18.78 18.35 13.78
C LEU A 19 18.35 18.77 12.37
N GLY A 20 18.59 20.03 11.98
CA GLY A 20 18.31 20.53 10.65
C GLY A 20 19.15 19.83 9.58
N LEU A 21 20.46 19.68 9.81
CA LEU A 21 21.35 18.93 8.91
C LEU A 21 20.89 17.47 8.80
N TYR A 22 20.54 16.84 9.92
CA TYR A 22 20.08 15.46 9.89
C TYR A 22 18.75 15.29 9.15
N LEU A 23 17.82 16.22 9.33
CA LEU A 23 16.56 16.26 8.59
C LEU A 23 16.81 16.42 7.09
N ILE A 24 17.71 17.32 6.69
CA ILE A 24 18.08 17.53 5.27
C ILE A 24 18.75 16.26 4.71
N CYS A 25 19.72 15.68 5.41
CA CYS A 25 20.38 14.45 4.98
C CYS A 25 19.39 13.29 4.89
N GLY A 26 18.43 13.21 5.80
CA GLY A 26 17.42 12.15 5.77
C GLY A 26 16.45 12.28 4.61
N LEU A 27 16.00 13.50 4.30
CA LEU A 27 15.18 13.77 3.13
C LEU A 27 15.93 13.54 1.81
N ALA A 28 17.22 13.86 1.77
CA ALA A 28 18.02 13.77 0.55
C ALA A 28 18.62 12.38 0.29
N PHE A 29 18.97 11.62 1.33
CA PHE A 29 19.79 10.40 1.20
C PHE A 29 19.24 9.17 1.92
N LEU A 30 18.38 9.33 2.94
CA LEU A 30 17.89 8.20 3.75
C LEU A 30 16.46 7.77 3.39
N GLY A 31 15.80 8.48 2.47
CA GLY A 31 14.44 8.15 2.06
C GLY A 31 13.42 8.31 3.18
N PHE A 32 13.43 9.46 3.86
CA PHE A 32 12.41 9.75 4.86
C PHE A 32 11.02 9.82 4.25
N ALA A 33 10.05 9.15 4.90
CA ALA A 33 8.66 9.00 4.46
C ALA A 33 7.92 10.32 4.14
N ARG A 34 8.39 11.43 4.71
CA ARG A 34 7.79 12.76 4.60
C ARG A 34 8.45 13.59 3.50
N THR A 35 7.64 14.39 2.83
CA THR A 35 8.13 15.31 1.80
C THR A 35 8.87 16.51 2.41
N PRO A 36 9.74 17.19 1.64
CA PRO A 36 10.34 18.45 2.05
C PRO A 36 9.31 19.51 2.46
N LEU A 37 8.14 19.51 1.81
CA LEU A 37 7.03 20.40 2.15
C LEU A 37 6.49 20.11 3.55
N GLN A 38 6.17 18.85 3.87
CA GLN A 38 5.68 18.46 5.19
C GLN A 38 6.70 18.80 6.28
N ALA A 39 7.98 18.47 6.05
CA ALA A 39 9.06 18.80 6.98
C ALA A 39 9.19 20.31 7.20
N GLY A 40 9.11 21.10 6.12
CA GLY A 40 9.10 22.56 6.16
C GLY A 40 7.91 23.10 6.95
N MET A 41 6.70 22.57 6.72
CA MET A 41 5.49 22.98 7.45
C MET A 41 5.61 22.74 8.95
N VAL A 42 6.16 21.59 9.39
CA VAL A 42 6.36 21.33 10.82
C VAL A 42 7.33 22.33 11.44
N VAL A 43 8.49 22.55 10.79
CA VAL A 43 9.55 23.42 11.30
C VAL A 43 9.11 24.88 11.34
N VAL A 44 8.51 25.37 10.26
CA VAL A 44 8.02 26.76 10.16
C VAL A 44 6.88 27.00 11.15
N THR A 45 5.93 26.07 11.26
CA THR A 45 4.83 26.19 12.23
C THR A 45 5.33 26.26 13.66
N ALA A 46 6.28 25.40 14.03
CA ALA A 46 6.89 25.42 15.36
C ALA A 46 7.65 26.72 15.64
N ALA A 47 8.45 27.19 14.68
CA ALA A 47 9.21 28.44 14.81
C ALA A 47 8.29 29.66 14.92
N LEU A 48 7.27 29.74 14.07
CA LEU A 48 6.28 30.81 14.08
C LEU A 48 5.47 30.81 15.38
N ALA A 49 4.99 29.64 15.83
CA ALA A 49 4.27 29.51 17.09
C ALA A 49 5.12 29.95 18.29
N ASP A 50 6.40 29.56 18.37
CA ASP A 50 7.31 29.97 19.45
C ASP A 50 7.60 31.48 19.37
N PHE A 51 7.82 32.03 18.17
CA PHE A 51 8.02 33.45 17.96
C PHE A 51 6.80 34.28 18.42
N LEU A 52 5.60 33.95 17.93
CA LEU A 52 4.36 34.65 18.28
C LEU A 52 4.08 34.52 19.78
N ALA A 53 4.26 33.33 20.37
CA ALA A 53 4.07 33.13 21.80
C ALA A 53 5.01 34.00 22.65
N ASN A 54 6.29 34.12 22.26
CA ASN A 54 7.23 35.00 22.96
C ASN A 54 6.90 36.49 22.74
N ARG A 55 6.53 36.88 21.52
CA ARG A 55 6.19 38.27 21.16
C ARG A 55 4.95 38.78 21.88
N PHE A 56 3.88 37.97 21.90
CA PHE A 56 2.59 38.37 22.47
C PHE A 56 2.53 38.14 23.98
N PHE A 57 3.04 37.01 24.48
CA PHE A 57 2.86 36.64 25.88
C PHE A 57 4.02 37.05 26.78
N ARG A 58 5.25 37.11 26.25
CA ARG A 58 6.42 37.52 27.03
C ARG A 58 6.88 38.95 26.72
N LYS A 59 6.29 39.59 25.70
CA LYS A 59 6.71 40.89 25.17
C LYS A 59 8.20 40.92 24.81
N ARG A 60 8.73 39.78 24.34
CA ARG A 60 10.12 39.64 23.91
C ARG A 60 10.17 39.26 22.44
N THR A 61 11.09 39.88 21.71
CA THR A 61 11.37 39.56 20.31
C THR A 61 12.69 38.80 20.29
N GLU A 62 12.63 37.50 20.60
CA GLU A 62 13.77 36.60 20.58
C GLU A 62 13.67 35.70 19.32
N PHE A 63 14.81 35.34 18.74
CA PHE A 63 14.84 34.38 17.63
C PHE A 63 14.34 33.00 18.12
N PRO A 64 13.47 32.30 17.36
CA PRO A 64 12.74 31.12 17.84
C PRO A 64 13.57 29.83 17.83
N TRP A 65 14.74 29.83 18.48
CA TRP A 65 15.62 28.66 18.56
C TRP A 65 14.91 27.44 19.17
N SER A 66 14.06 27.64 20.18
CA SER A 66 13.29 26.55 20.79
C SER A 66 12.26 25.98 19.83
N GLY A 67 11.60 26.83 19.04
CA GLY A 67 10.68 26.44 17.98
C GLY A 67 11.37 25.62 16.89
N LEU A 68 12.52 26.07 16.38
CA LEU A 68 13.29 25.35 15.35
C LEU A 68 13.74 23.96 15.81
N ILE A 69 14.27 23.87 17.04
CA ILE A 69 14.69 22.60 17.65
C ILE A 69 13.49 21.63 17.78
N THR A 70 12.36 22.15 18.29
CA THR A 70 11.14 21.35 18.47
C THR A 70 10.59 20.90 17.12
N GLY A 71 10.53 21.80 16.15
CA GLY A 71 10.05 21.53 14.80
C GLY A 71 10.91 20.49 14.07
N CYS A 72 12.24 20.62 14.11
CA CYS A 72 13.13 19.62 13.50
C CYS A 72 12.99 18.27 14.20
N GLY A 73 12.89 18.25 15.53
CA GLY A 73 12.69 17.01 16.30
C GLY A 73 11.36 16.33 15.99
N LEU A 74 10.27 17.09 15.85
CA LEU A 74 8.95 16.56 15.46
C LEU A 74 8.94 16.05 14.03
N ALA A 75 9.51 16.83 13.10
CA ALA A 75 9.66 16.38 11.72
C ALA A 75 10.44 15.06 11.69
N LEU A 76 11.52 14.94 12.46
CA LEU A 76 12.30 13.70 12.59
C LEU A 76 11.52 12.51 13.15
N LEU A 77 10.63 12.74 14.11
CA LEU A 77 10.03 11.67 14.92
C LEU A 77 8.63 11.27 14.52
N LEU A 78 7.95 12.05 13.69
CA LEU A 78 6.57 11.81 13.28
C LEU A 78 6.47 11.62 11.77
N ASP A 79 5.54 10.77 11.40
CA ASP A 79 5.06 10.52 10.07
C ASP A 79 3.58 10.88 9.99
N TYR A 80 3.19 11.42 8.84
CA TYR A 80 1.87 11.95 8.54
C TYR A 80 1.25 11.28 7.32
N GLY A 81 1.90 10.25 6.76
CA GLY A 81 1.56 9.67 5.48
C GLY A 81 1.55 10.71 4.37
N SER A 82 0.64 10.57 3.41
CA SER A 82 0.45 11.54 2.34
C SER A 82 -0.37 12.79 2.76
N ASN A 83 -0.71 12.96 4.05
CA ASN A 83 -1.52 14.10 4.50
C ASN A 83 -0.70 15.40 4.62
N VAL A 84 -1.20 16.49 4.02
CA VAL A 84 -0.52 17.79 3.99
C VAL A 84 -0.90 18.70 5.18
N TRP A 85 -2.05 18.47 5.84
CA TRP A 85 -2.56 19.36 6.89
C TRP A 85 -2.25 18.89 8.31
N LEU A 86 -2.23 17.58 8.55
CA LEU A 86 -1.87 16.97 9.84
C LEU A 86 -0.48 17.37 10.37
N PRO A 87 0.55 17.64 9.53
CA PRO A 87 1.84 18.17 10.00
C PRO A 87 1.76 19.46 10.84
N LEU A 88 0.68 20.24 10.74
CA LEU A 88 0.49 21.45 11.54
C LEU A 88 0.13 21.16 13.01
N LEU A 89 -0.43 19.99 13.30
CA LEU A 89 -1.02 19.67 14.59
C LEU A 89 0.03 19.46 15.70
N PRO A 90 1.02 18.56 15.57
CA PRO A 90 2.04 18.34 16.61
C PRO A 90 2.85 19.58 17.01
N PRO A 91 3.34 20.44 16.09
CA PRO A 91 4.13 21.61 16.49
C PRO A 91 3.30 22.63 17.29
N LEU A 92 2.01 22.82 16.95
CA LEU A 92 1.12 23.69 17.73
C LEU A 92 0.89 23.15 19.14
N LEU A 93 0.65 21.85 19.29
CA LEU A 93 0.49 21.19 20.58
C LEU A 93 1.78 21.24 21.41
N ALA A 94 2.92 20.98 20.78
CA ALA A 94 4.24 21.01 21.40
C ALA A 94 4.55 22.40 21.99
N ILE A 95 4.48 23.44 21.16
CA ILE A 95 4.76 24.80 21.60
C ILE A 95 3.70 25.28 22.59
N GLY A 96 2.42 24.96 22.36
CA GLY A 96 1.34 25.27 23.31
C GLY A 96 1.60 24.69 24.71
N SER A 97 2.06 23.44 24.79
CA SER A 97 2.31 22.74 26.07
C SER A 97 3.32 23.46 26.96
N LYS A 98 4.34 24.09 26.36
CA LYS A 98 5.38 24.88 27.04
C LYS A 98 4.82 26.07 27.80
N HIS A 99 3.68 26.59 27.34
CA HIS A 99 3.02 27.77 27.92
C HIS A 99 1.81 27.41 28.79
N LEU A 100 1.10 26.32 28.44
CA LEU A 100 -0.07 25.85 29.18
C LEU A 100 0.31 25.11 30.46
N PHE A 101 1.26 24.19 30.39
CA PHE A 101 1.63 23.30 31.50
C PHE A 101 2.94 23.75 32.13
N THR A 102 2.83 24.66 33.11
CA THR A 102 3.98 25.23 33.82
C THR A 102 3.85 25.04 35.33
N LEU A 103 4.97 24.71 35.98
CA LEU A 103 5.11 24.61 37.44
C LEU A 103 6.36 25.38 37.86
N ASN A 104 6.23 26.35 38.77
CA ASN A 104 7.33 27.22 39.22
C ASN A 104 8.08 27.91 38.07
N GLY A 105 7.35 28.38 37.07
CA GLY A 105 7.91 29.10 35.90
C GLY A 105 8.62 28.22 34.87
N LYS A 106 8.70 26.90 35.07
CA LYS A 106 9.25 25.94 34.12
C LYS A 106 8.13 25.14 33.46
N HIS A 107 8.32 24.77 32.19
CA HIS A 107 7.42 23.82 31.54
C HIS A 107 7.57 22.43 32.13
N VAL A 108 6.45 21.73 32.20
CA VAL A 108 6.35 20.40 32.81
C VAL A 108 6.83 19.31 31.86
N TYR A 109 6.38 19.40 30.61
CA TYR A 109 6.62 18.43 29.57
C TYR A 109 7.68 18.92 28.61
N ASN A 110 8.55 18.02 28.14
CA ASN A 110 9.40 18.36 27.01
C ASN A 110 8.48 18.67 25.80
N PRO A 111 8.61 19.84 25.14
CA PRO A 111 7.67 20.24 24.09
C PRO A 111 7.57 19.22 22.96
N ALA A 112 8.70 18.69 22.48
CA ALA A 112 8.71 17.71 21.40
C ALA A 112 8.07 16.39 21.85
N LEU A 113 8.37 15.90 23.06
CA LEU A 113 7.72 14.72 23.62
C LEU A 113 6.20 14.89 23.72
N PHE A 114 5.74 16.06 24.19
CA PHE A 114 4.31 16.36 24.26
C PHE A 114 3.68 16.40 22.86
N GLY A 115 4.35 17.03 21.89
CA GLY A 115 3.90 17.08 20.50
C GLY A 115 3.78 15.71 19.86
N VAL A 116 4.74 14.81 20.12
CA VAL A 116 4.68 13.40 19.67
C VAL A 116 3.45 12.71 20.24
N ILE A 117 3.30 12.68 21.58
CA ILE A 117 2.19 11.97 22.24
C ILE A 117 0.83 12.58 21.89
N ALA A 118 0.68 13.90 22.03
CA ALA A 118 -0.58 14.57 21.76
C ALA A 118 -0.93 14.53 20.27
N GLY A 119 0.07 14.61 19.39
CA GLY A 119 -0.08 14.45 17.95
C GLY A 119 -0.64 13.09 17.59
N MET A 120 -0.04 12.00 18.07
CA MET A 120 -0.55 10.64 17.84
C MET A 120 -1.94 10.43 18.43
N LEU A 121 -2.18 10.91 19.66
CA LEU A 121 -3.49 10.73 20.32
C LEU A 121 -4.62 11.49 19.60
N LEU A 122 -4.35 12.68 19.05
CA LEU A 122 -5.35 13.49 18.35
C LEU A 122 -5.41 13.20 16.85
N GLY A 123 -4.31 12.79 16.24
CA GLY A 123 -4.24 12.37 14.85
C GLY A 123 -4.83 10.98 14.60
N GLY A 124 -5.02 10.19 15.66
CA GLY A 124 -5.45 8.79 15.52
C GLY A 124 -4.41 7.97 14.76
N GLY A 125 -4.84 6.97 13.99
CA GLY A 125 -3.93 6.18 13.15
C GLY A 125 -3.19 6.99 12.07
N LEU A 126 -3.64 8.22 11.77
CA LEU A 126 -3.10 9.07 10.67
C LEU A 126 -1.78 9.78 11.02
N ILE A 127 -1.45 9.89 12.31
CA ILE A 127 -0.13 10.38 12.75
C ILE A 127 0.55 9.22 13.48
N SER A 128 1.59 8.69 12.87
CA SER A 128 2.42 7.65 13.47
C SER A 128 3.81 8.19 13.77
N PRO A 129 4.59 7.51 14.60
CA PRO A 129 6.00 7.81 14.70
C PRO A 129 6.74 7.39 13.43
N ALA A 130 7.80 8.13 13.15
CA ALA A 130 8.76 7.84 12.10
C ALA A 130 9.17 6.35 12.12
N PRO A 131 8.84 5.57 11.07
CA PRO A 131 9.20 4.15 11.00
C PRO A 131 10.70 3.93 11.18
N ALA A 132 11.07 2.79 11.77
CA ALA A 132 12.46 2.49 12.10
C ALA A 132 13.37 2.31 10.88
N TYR A 133 12.82 1.93 9.73
CA TYR A 133 13.60 1.69 8.52
C TYR A 133 14.07 2.97 7.82
N GLN A 134 13.34 4.09 7.92
CA GLN A 134 13.73 5.36 7.27
C GLN A 134 15.09 5.88 7.76
N TRP A 135 15.57 5.34 8.87
CA TRP A 135 16.84 5.66 9.48
C TRP A 135 18.03 4.92 8.85
N GLY A 136 17.79 4.10 7.84
CA GLY A 136 18.80 3.40 7.04
C GLY A 136 19.54 2.29 7.78
N GLY A 137 19.08 1.88 8.98
CA GLY A 137 19.63 0.78 9.78
C GLY A 137 21.12 0.89 10.15
N THR A 138 21.79 2.00 9.82
CA THR A 138 23.26 2.08 9.89
C THR A 138 23.73 2.53 11.27
N TRP A 139 24.46 1.63 11.93
CA TRP A 139 25.17 1.88 13.18
C TRP A 139 26.00 3.18 13.15
N ALA A 140 26.52 3.56 11.98
CA ALA A 140 27.27 4.80 11.78
C ALA A 140 26.46 6.07 12.12
N ILE A 141 25.18 6.13 11.75
CA ILE A 141 24.31 7.30 11.99
C ILE A 141 23.92 7.37 13.48
N ALA A 142 23.57 6.23 14.08
CA ALA A 142 23.32 6.10 15.51
C ALA A 142 24.54 6.53 16.34
N MET A 143 25.74 6.06 15.96
CA MET A 143 27.01 6.45 16.59
C MET A 143 27.36 7.92 16.38
N PHE A 144 27.07 8.49 15.21
CA PHE A 144 27.26 9.91 14.94
C PHE A 144 26.39 10.78 15.86
N LEU A 145 25.09 10.47 15.95
CA LEU A 145 24.16 11.18 16.85
C LEU A 145 24.55 11.00 18.33
N GLY A 146 24.84 9.77 18.75
CA GLY A 146 25.26 9.46 20.11
C GLY A 146 26.59 10.13 20.48
N GLY A 147 27.59 10.10 19.59
CA GLY A 147 28.90 10.70 19.80
C GLY A 147 28.85 12.23 19.84
N LEU A 148 28.13 12.86 18.92
CA LEU A 148 28.03 14.32 18.86
C LEU A 148 27.19 14.86 20.03
N ALA A 149 26.11 14.19 20.41
CA ALA A 149 25.33 14.55 21.59
C ALA A 149 26.11 14.34 22.90
N MET A 150 26.93 13.28 22.99
CA MET A 150 27.82 13.03 24.11
C MET A 150 28.86 14.14 24.31
N VAL A 151 29.45 14.64 23.21
CA VAL A 151 30.44 15.74 23.23
C VAL A 151 29.81 17.08 23.63
N VAL A 152 28.63 17.41 23.09
CA VAL A 152 27.99 18.73 23.31
C VAL A 152 27.30 18.83 24.67
N PHE A 153 26.63 17.77 25.14
CA PHE A 153 25.67 17.86 26.24
C PHE A 153 26.22 17.39 27.59
N ILE A 154 27.01 16.31 27.63
CA ILE A 154 27.48 15.72 28.91
C ILE A 154 28.39 16.71 29.66
N ARG A 155 29.22 17.48 28.94
CA ARG A 155 30.10 18.48 29.55
C ARG A 155 29.39 19.76 30.02
N LYS A 156 28.23 20.12 29.46
CA LYS A 156 27.56 21.41 29.76
C LYS A 156 26.33 21.33 30.66
N ILE A 157 25.54 20.26 30.62
CA ILE A 157 24.18 20.24 31.21
C ILE A 157 24.08 19.39 32.51
N GLN A 158 25.17 18.72 32.91
CA GLN A 158 25.26 17.95 34.17
C GLN A 158 24.11 16.93 34.34
N ARG A 159 23.80 16.17 33.28
CA ARG A 159 22.79 15.08 33.28
C ARG A 159 23.39 13.69 33.04
N GLY A 160 24.70 13.54 33.25
CA GLY A 160 25.41 12.27 33.02
C GLY A 160 24.87 11.10 33.84
N TRP A 161 24.47 11.33 35.10
CA TRP A 161 23.90 10.28 35.95
C TRP A 161 22.52 9.82 35.47
N LEU A 162 21.69 10.73 34.94
CA LEU A 162 20.41 10.40 34.33
C LEU A 162 20.60 9.49 33.12
N VAL A 163 21.44 9.91 32.17
CA VAL A 163 21.72 9.16 30.93
C VAL A 163 22.37 7.81 31.25
N GLY A 164 23.44 7.80 32.04
CA GLY A 164 24.15 6.56 32.37
C GLY A 164 23.28 5.54 33.08
N SER A 165 22.47 5.98 34.06
CA SER A 165 21.56 5.07 34.77
C SER A 165 20.42 4.59 33.88
N PHE A 166 19.88 5.47 33.03
CA PHE A 166 18.85 5.09 32.06
C PHE A 166 19.36 4.01 31.12
N LEU A 167 20.54 4.18 30.52
CA LEU A 167 21.13 3.19 29.61
C LEU A 167 21.34 1.84 30.32
N VAL A 168 21.84 1.84 31.56
CA VAL A 168 22.01 0.61 32.35
C VAL A 168 20.68 -0.09 32.62
N PHE A 169 19.67 0.63 33.14
CA PHE A 169 18.37 0.06 33.43
C PHE A 169 17.66 -0.43 32.16
N TYR A 170 17.76 0.33 31.06
CA TYR A 170 17.17 -0.01 29.78
C TYR A 170 17.84 -1.24 29.14
N CYS A 171 19.16 -1.38 29.24
CA CYS A 171 19.88 -2.59 28.80
C CYS A 171 19.45 -3.83 29.61
N ALA A 172 19.29 -3.68 30.94
CA ALA A 172 18.82 -4.77 31.79
C ALA A 172 17.37 -5.19 31.46
N GLN A 173 16.48 -4.22 31.28
CA GLN A 173 15.11 -4.42 30.82
C GLN A 173 15.05 -5.13 29.46
N THR A 174 15.80 -4.66 28.47
CA THR A 174 15.79 -5.23 27.11
C THR A 174 16.37 -6.64 27.09
N ALA A 175 17.42 -6.91 27.88
CA ALA A 175 17.94 -8.27 28.07
C ALA A 175 16.89 -9.21 28.71
N LEU A 176 16.16 -8.73 29.73
CA LEU A 176 15.05 -9.48 30.33
C LEU A 176 13.95 -9.75 29.30
N ARG A 177 13.55 -8.75 28.52
CA ARG A 177 12.55 -8.90 27.45
C ARG A 177 13.00 -9.89 26.39
N ALA A 178 14.24 -9.79 25.92
CA ALA A 178 14.81 -10.72 24.95
C ALA A 178 14.80 -12.16 25.49
N TRP A 179 15.14 -12.34 26.77
CA TRP A 179 15.06 -13.65 27.42
C TRP A 179 13.61 -14.17 27.51
N VAL A 180 12.64 -13.34 27.89
CA VAL A 180 11.21 -13.73 27.96
C VAL A 180 10.66 -14.08 26.57
N MET A 181 11.02 -13.31 25.55
CA MET A 181 10.48 -13.41 24.19
C MET A 181 11.27 -14.34 23.26
N ARG A 182 12.34 -14.98 23.74
CA ARG A 182 13.25 -15.84 22.94
C ARG A 182 12.59 -16.94 22.12
N HIS A 183 11.38 -17.36 22.49
CA HIS A 183 10.60 -18.38 21.79
C HIS A 183 9.62 -17.81 20.75
N HIS A 184 9.48 -16.49 20.68
CA HIS A 184 8.56 -15.79 19.78
C HIS A 184 9.30 -14.92 18.77
N VAL A 185 10.44 -14.34 19.15
CA VAL A 185 11.24 -13.45 18.31
C VAL A 185 12.72 -13.66 18.65
N PRO A 186 13.63 -13.63 17.66
CA PRO A 186 15.07 -13.66 17.90
C PRO A 186 15.50 -12.57 18.90
N ALA A 187 16.43 -12.91 19.79
CA ALA A 187 16.91 -12.00 20.82
C ALA A 187 17.54 -10.73 20.21
N GLU A 188 18.18 -10.90 19.05
CA GLU A 188 18.82 -9.85 18.25
C GLU A 188 17.82 -8.79 17.79
N ALA A 189 16.60 -9.18 17.41
CA ALA A 189 15.56 -8.25 16.96
C ALA A 189 15.11 -7.31 18.10
N ILE A 190 15.07 -7.82 19.34
CA ILE A 190 14.71 -7.01 20.51
C ILE A 190 15.88 -6.15 20.95
N TRP A 191 17.08 -6.73 21.00
CA TRP A 191 18.25 -6.09 21.60
C TRP A 191 18.90 -5.07 20.65
N LEU A 192 19.24 -5.48 19.43
CA LEU A 192 19.92 -4.61 18.46
C LEU A 192 18.95 -3.61 17.84
N GLY A 193 17.76 -4.04 17.42
CA GLY A 193 16.79 -3.17 16.75
C GLY A 193 16.35 -1.96 17.59
N THR A 194 16.35 -2.08 18.92
CA THR A 194 15.99 -0.98 19.82
C THR A 194 17.16 0.01 20.03
N LEU A 195 18.37 -0.51 20.22
CA LEU A 195 19.54 0.29 20.58
C LEU A 195 20.15 1.02 19.38
N THR A 196 19.82 0.63 18.15
CA THR A 196 20.29 1.26 16.93
C THR A 196 19.32 2.32 16.37
N ALA A 197 18.10 2.41 16.90
CA ALA A 197 17.08 3.32 16.38
C ALA A 197 17.41 4.80 16.71
N PRO A 198 17.51 5.72 15.74
CA PRO A 198 17.76 7.14 16.01
C PRO A 198 16.73 7.81 16.93
N ALA A 199 15.47 7.36 16.91
CA ALA A 199 14.44 7.81 17.85
C ALA A 199 14.84 7.58 19.32
N PHE A 200 15.56 6.48 19.61
CA PHE A 200 16.12 6.22 20.93
C PHE A 200 17.17 7.27 21.31
N PHE A 201 18.08 7.62 20.40
CA PHE A 201 19.11 8.64 20.65
C PHE A 201 18.51 10.05 20.82
N LEU A 202 17.55 10.43 19.97
CA LEU A 202 16.81 11.69 20.10
C LEU A 202 16.05 11.75 21.43
N PHE A 203 15.47 10.63 21.88
CA PHE A 203 14.86 10.56 23.20
C PHE A 203 15.90 10.74 24.32
N VAL A 204 16.94 9.92 24.34
CA VAL A 204 17.92 9.85 25.44
C VAL A 204 18.72 11.14 25.58
N PHE A 205 19.19 11.69 24.47
CA PHE A 205 20.14 12.81 24.52
C PHE A 205 19.50 14.18 24.35
N TYR A 206 18.26 14.25 23.89
CA TYR A 206 17.56 15.52 23.69
C TYR A 206 16.28 15.68 24.55
N MET A 207 15.38 14.69 24.55
CA MET A 207 14.13 14.82 25.31
C MET A 207 14.33 14.58 26.80
N LEU A 208 15.06 13.53 27.16
CA LEU A 208 15.29 13.11 28.54
C LEU A 208 16.20 14.08 29.31
N THR A 209 17.13 14.73 28.62
CA THR A 209 18.15 15.61 29.21
C THR A 209 17.71 17.08 29.32
N ASP A 210 16.50 17.44 28.86
CA ASP A 210 15.98 18.82 28.92
C ASP A 210 16.07 19.37 30.37
N PRO A 211 16.86 20.43 30.64
CA PRO A 211 17.06 20.95 31.99
C PRO A 211 15.80 21.47 32.67
N ALA A 212 14.77 21.85 31.91
CA ALA A 212 13.52 22.35 32.45
C ALA A 212 12.66 21.23 33.03
N THR A 213 12.75 20.02 32.47
CA THR A 213 11.92 18.87 32.84
C THR A 213 12.70 17.80 33.61
N SER A 214 14.03 17.77 33.53
CA SER A 214 14.89 16.80 34.22
C SER A 214 15.44 17.32 35.56
N PRO A 215 15.63 16.44 36.57
CA PRO A 215 16.10 16.83 37.90
C PRO A 215 17.60 17.13 37.92
N ALA A 216 18.02 18.07 38.79
CA ALA A 216 19.43 18.41 38.95
C ALA A 216 20.22 17.45 39.87
N LYS A 217 19.57 16.88 40.90
CA LYS A 217 20.26 16.04 41.92
C LYS A 217 20.47 14.61 41.42
N LYS A 218 21.66 14.05 41.68
CA LYS A 218 22.05 12.67 41.32
C LYS A 218 20.99 11.62 41.68
N GLY A 219 20.55 11.56 42.94
CA GLY A 219 19.57 10.56 43.38
C GLY A 219 18.22 10.66 42.65
N ALA A 220 17.77 11.88 42.36
CA ALA A 220 16.54 12.11 41.60
C ALA A 220 16.71 11.77 40.10
N GLN A 221 17.90 11.99 39.52
CA GLN A 221 18.23 11.56 38.16
C GLN A 221 18.13 10.03 38.04
N ILE A 222 18.76 9.30 38.96
CA ILE A 222 18.72 7.82 38.99
C ILE A 222 17.28 7.33 39.18
N GLY A 223 16.53 7.92 40.11
CA GLY A 223 15.13 7.54 40.36
C GLY A 223 14.21 7.75 39.15
N ILE A 224 14.38 8.85 38.40
CA ILE A 224 13.60 9.10 37.17
C ILE A 224 13.99 8.12 36.06
N ALA A 225 15.28 7.83 35.88
CA ALA A 225 15.72 6.82 34.93
C ALA A 225 15.08 5.45 35.20
N ALA A 226 15.07 5.01 36.47
CA ALA A 226 14.44 3.77 36.87
C ALA A 226 12.92 3.79 36.62
N ALA A 227 12.23 4.87 37.00
CA ALA A 227 10.78 4.99 36.82
C ALA A 227 10.37 4.93 35.34
N ILE A 228 11.10 5.60 34.44
CA ILE A 228 10.82 5.55 33.00
C ILE A 228 11.03 4.13 32.46
N THR A 229 12.14 3.47 32.83
CA THR A 229 12.44 2.11 32.40
C THR A 229 11.38 1.10 32.87
N VAL A 230 10.91 1.23 34.13
CA VAL A 230 9.87 0.35 34.68
C VAL A 230 8.53 0.59 33.98
N ALA A 231 8.17 1.86 33.73
CA ALA A 231 6.95 2.18 32.98
C ALA A 231 7.02 1.65 31.54
N ASP A 232 8.16 1.80 30.87
CA ASP A 232 8.42 1.26 29.52
C ASP A 232 8.26 -0.26 29.48
N LEU A 233 8.83 -0.97 30.44
CA LEU A 233 8.67 -2.41 30.59
C LEU A 233 7.19 -2.80 30.77
N GLY A 234 6.45 -2.05 31.59
CA GLY A 234 5.01 -2.25 31.80
C GLY A 234 4.22 -2.09 30.50
N PHE A 235 4.49 -1.04 29.71
CA PHE A 235 3.85 -0.85 28.41
C PHE A 235 4.20 -1.97 27.42
N HIS A 236 5.42 -2.50 27.44
CA HIS A 236 5.79 -3.66 26.62
C HIS A 236 5.04 -4.93 27.01
N PHE A 237 4.77 -5.16 28.29
CA PHE A 237 3.91 -6.27 28.74
C PHE A 237 2.46 -6.10 28.26
N MET A 238 2.01 -4.87 28.08
CA MET A 238 0.72 -4.55 27.45
C MET A 238 0.77 -4.53 25.92
N GLN A 239 1.89 -4.94 25.31
CA GLN A 239 2.12 -4.91 23.86
C GLN A 239 1.95 -3.51 23.25
N GLY A 240 2.20 -2.47 24.03
CA GLY A 240 2.16 -1.09 23.56
C GLY A 240 3.24 -0.81 22.52
N TYR A 241 2.92 0.09 21.60
CA TYR A 241 3.87 0.65 20.64
C TYR A 241 4.53 1.90 21.21
N TYR A 242 5.77 2.18 20.81
CA TYR A 242 6.47 3.43 21.18
C TYR A 242 6.49 3.74 22.69
N THR A 243 6.58 2.67 23.46
CA THR A 243 6.50 2.61 24.93
C THR A 243 7.39 3.62 25.63
N LEU A 244 8.54 3.95 25.02
CA LEU A 244 9.52 4.87 25.57
C LEU A 244 8.97 6.30 25.72
N PHE A 245 8.26 6.80 24.71
CA PHE A 245 7.64 8.13 24.75
C PHE A 245 6.47 8.14 25.74
N TYR A 246 5.64 7.10 25.74
CA TYR A 246 4.53 6.97 26.70
C TYR A 246 5.01 6.85 28.14
N ALA A 247 6.08 6.11 28.39
CA ALA A 247 6.71 5.97 29.70
C ALA A 247 7.21 7.31 30.23
N ALA A 248 7.96 8.04 29.40
CA ALA A 248 8.47 9.36 29.78
C ALA A 248 7.35 10.37 30.03
N PHE A 249 6.34 10.39 29.17
CA PHE A 249 5.17 11.25 29.33
C PHE A 249 4.42 10.91 30.62
N THR A 250 4.15 9.63 30.86
CA THR A 250 3.48 9.14 32.09
C THR A 250 4.23 9.56 33.34
N VAL A 251 5.54 9.35 33.40
CA VAL A 251 6.37 9.75 34.56
C VAL A 251 6.37 11.27 34.76
N GLN A 252 6.42 12.06 33.68
CA GLN A 252 6.32 13.52 33.75
C GLN A 252 4.95 13.97 34.25
N THR A 253 3.86 13.35 33.79
CA THR A 253 2.49 13.61 34.23
C THR A 253 2.30 13.28 35.72
N VAL A 254 2.76 12.11 36.17
CA VAL A 254 2.71 11.74 37.60
C VAL A 254 3.48 12.74 38.45
N ARG A 255 4.69 13.14 38.01
CA ARG A 255 5.48 14.15 38.72
C ARG A 255 4.79 15.51 38.77
N PHE A 256 4.12 15.90 37.69
CA PHE A 256 3.34 17.12 37.62
C PHE A 256 2.17 17.11 38.60
N LEU A 257 1.35 16.06 38.56
CA LEU A 257 0.20 15.90 39.46
C LEU A 257 0.65 15.90 40.92
N TRP A 258 1.74 15.20 41.23
CA TRP A 258 2.34 15.21 42.57
C TRP A 258 2.81 16.60 43.00
N GLY A 259 3.47 17.33 42.09
CA GLY A 259 3.89 18.72 42.32
C GLY A 259 2.69 19.66 42.52
N TRP A 260 1.63 19.47 41.75
CA TRP A 260 0.38 20.23 41.82
C TRP A 260 -0.35 20.00 43.15
N ILE A 261 -0.47 18.75 43.58
CA ILE A 261 -1.04 18.38 44.90
C ILE A 261 -0.23 19.05 46.01
N LYS A 262 1.10 18.97 45.96
CA LYS A 262 1.98 19.60 46.95
C LYS A 262 1.89 21.12 46.96
N ALA A 263 1.68 21.74 45.80
CA ALA A 263 1.54 23.19 45.68
C ALA A 263 0.15 23.71 46.11
N ARG A 264 -0.81 22.83 46.45
CA ARG A 264 -2.21 23.16 46.81
C ARG A 264 -2.91 24.09 45.80
N GLY A 265 -2.72 23.82 44.51
CA GLY A 265 -3.37 24.55 43.43
C GLY A 265 -2.40 25.02 42.34
N PHE A 266 -2.95 25.62 41.28
CA PHE A 266 -2.14 26.24 40.24
C PHE A 266 -1.44 27.49 40.81
N PRO A 267 -0.11 27.65 40.68
CA PRO A 267 0.55 28.91 41.00
C PRO A 267 -0.07 30.04 40.17
N GLU A 268 -0.31 31.20 40.77
CA GLU A 268 -0.80 32.40 40.08
C GLU A 268 0.16 32.79 38.95
N SER A 269 -0.24 32.58 37.70
CA SER A 269 0.26 33.36 36.56
C SER A 269 -0.60 33.17 35.31
N ARG A 270 -1.17 34.29 34.84
CA ARG A 270 -1.59 34.54 33.44
C ARG A 270 -2.68 33.64 32.85
N VAL A 271 -3.83 33.55 33.52
CA VAL A 271 -5.06 32.89 32.99
C VAL A 271 -5.40 33.34 31.56
N LEU A 272 -5.27 34.64 31.25
CA LEU A 272 -5.57 35.17 29.91
C LEU A 272 -4.61 34.62 28.83
N VAL A 273 -3.33 34.47 29.14
CA VAL A 273 -2.33 33.88 28.22
C VAL A 273 -2.65 32.42 27.97
N ARG A 274 -3.01 31.66 29.01
CA ARG A 274 -3.39 30.25 28.88
C ARG A 274 -4.66 30.09 28.03
N LYS A 275 -5.66 30.95 28.24
CA LYS A 275 -6.87 30.98 27.39
C LYS A 275 -6.56 31.29 25.93
N ALA A 276 -5.69 32.25 25.65
CA ALA A 276 -5.30 32.62 24.29
C ALA A 276 -4.52 31.48 23.59
N VAL A 277 -3.53 30.88 24.27
CA VAL A 277 -2.79 29.72 23.73
C VAL A 277 -3.73 28.55 23.46
N LEU A 278 -4.64 28.25 24.40
CA LEU A 278 -5.63 27.19 24.23
C LEU A 278 -6.55 27.46 23.04
N ALA A 279 -7.03 28.70 22.87
CA ALA A 279 -7.84 29.08 21.71
C ALA A 279 -7.08 28.90 20.39
N SER A 280 -5.81 29.32 20.32
CA SER A 280 -4.98 29.14 19.12
C SER A 280 -4.76 27.66 18.79
N VAL A 281 -4.51 26.83 19.80
CA VAL A 281 -4.39 25.38 19.62
C VAL A 281 -5.71 24.79 19.12
N LEU A 282 -6.84 25.15 19.72
CA LEU A 282 -8.16 24.64 19.32
C LEU A 282 -8.54 25.06 17.89
N VAL A 283 -8.23 26.29 17.48
CA VAL A 283 -8.46 26.75 16.10
C VAL A 283 -7.59 25.98 15.11
N GLY A 284 -6.30 25.77 15.43
CA GLY A 284 -5.41 24.97 14.57
C GLY A 284 -5.85 23.51 14.46
N VAL A 285 -6.30 22.90 15.56
CA VAL A 285 -6.86 21.54 15.60
C VAL A 285 -8.14 21.49 14.75
N ALA A 286 -9.08 22.41 14.95
CA ALA A 286 -10.33 22.46 14.20
C ALA A 286 -10.08 22.63 12.69
N PHE A 287 -9.13 23.49 12.32
CA PHE A 287 -8.73 23.67 10.92
C PHE A 287 -8.17 22.38 10.30
N ALA A 288 -7.29 21.68 11.02
CA ALA A 288 -6.75 20.41 10.52
C ALA A 288 -7.83 19.32 10.36
N LEU A 289 -8.76 19.22 11.32
CA LEU A 289 -9.83 18.22 11.30
C LEU A 289 -10.91 18.54 10.26
N ASP A 290 -11.24 19.81 10.03
CA ASP A 290 -12.21 20.23 9.01
C ASP A 290 -11.75 19.86 7.59
N ARG A 291 -10.44 19.84 7.36
CA ARG A 291 -9.83 19.50 6.07
C ARG A 291 -9.54 18.01 5.89
N THR A 292 -9.96 17.16 6.84
CA THR A 292 -9.86 15.71 6.68
C THR A 292 -11.10 15.21 5.91
N PRO A 293 -10.93 14.43 4.82
CA PRO A 293 -12.05 13.92 4.04
C PRO A 293 -13.08 13.18 4.91
N ARG A 294 -14.37 13.40 4.65
CA ARG A 294 -15.48 12.71 5.33
C ARG A 294 -16.23 11.82 4.34
N GLY A 295 -16.69 10.68 4.82
CA GLY A 295 -17.56 9.79 4.06
C GLY A 295 -18.94 10.40 3.80
N LEU A 296 -19.66 9.83 2.85
CA LEU A 296 -21.05 10.18 2.56
C LEU A 296 -21.97 9.70 3.69
N THR A 297 -22.95 10.52 4.02
CA THR A 297 -23.98 10.21 5.03
C THR A 297 -25.29 9.74 4.41
N GLU A 298 -25.46 9.92 3.11
CA GLU A 298 -26.64 9.52 2.34
C GLU A 298 -26.23 8.59 1.19
N SER A 299 -27.14 7.73 0.73
CA SER A 299 -26.86 6.80 -0.37
C SER A 299 -26.48 7.58 -1.64
N PRO A 300 -25.44 7.16 -2.37
CA PRO A 300 -24.98 7.82 -3.59
C PRO A 300 -25.90 7.63 -4.80
N GLY A 301 -27.04 6.93 -4.67
CA GLY A 301 -27.94 6.66 -5.80
C GLY A 301 -28.01 5.19 -6.20
N PHE A 302 -27.34 4.31 -5.48
CA PHE A 302 -27.44 2.85 -5.63
C PHE A 302 -27.22 2.13 -4.30
N THR A 303 -27.49 0.83 -4.28
CA THR A 303 -27.21 -0.07 -3.15
C THR A 303 -26.73 -1.42 -3.65
N TRP A 304 -25.78 -2.02 -2.92
CA TRP A 304 -25.33 -3.39 -3.12
C TRP A 304 -26.30 -4.39 -2.48
N VAL A 305 -26.68 -5.41 -3.24
CA VAL A 305 -27.46 -6.55 -2.74
C VAL A 305 -26.64 -7.82 -2.85
N GLU A 306 -26.20 -8.36 -1.71
CA GLU A 306 -25.42 -9.60 -1.68
C GLU A 306 -26.27 -10.79 -2.15
N LYS A 307 -25.73 -11.58 -3.09
CA LYS A 307 -26.29 -12.86 -3.51
C LYS A 307 -25.32 -14.00 -3.17
N ASP A 308 -25.86 -15.10 -2.69
CA ASP A 308 -25.09 -16.32 -2.40
C ASP A 308 -25.07 -17.24 -3.64
N LEU A 309 -24.21 -16.93 -4.61
CA LEU A 309 -24.15 -17.63 -5.90
C LEU A 309 -23.02 -18.65 -5.99
N PHE A 310 -21.94 -18.45 -5.24
CA PHE A 310 -20.68 -19.21 -5.39
C PHE A 310 -20.23 -19.88 -4.08
N PRO A 311 -21.05 -20.78 -3.51
CA PRO A 311 -20.69 -21.47 -2.28
C PRO A 311 -19.37 -22.25 -2.49
N SER A 312 -18.55 -22.26 -1.46
CA SER A 312 -17.31 -23.05 -1.44
C SER A 312 -16.96 -23.46 -0.02
N LYS A 313 -16.13 -24.49 0.11
CA LYS A 313 -15.64 -24.97 1.39
C LYS A 313 -14.13 -24.86 1.46
N GLN A 314 -13.64 -24.54 2.65
CA GLN A 314 -12.22 -24.48 2.91
C GLN A 314 -11.56 -25.86 2.75
N GLY A 315 -10.35 -25.86 2.17
CA GLY A 315 -9.52 -27.05 1.98
C GLY A 315 -8.45 -27.22 3.08
N THR A 316 -7.47 -28.08 2.79
CA THR A 316 -6.38 -28.46 3.70
C THR A 316 -5.06 -27.73 3.42
N ILE A 317 -5.03 -26.75 2.52
CA ILE A 317 -3.81 -26.09 2.04
C ILE A 317 -2.92 -25.56 3.17
N LEU A 318 -3.50 -24.89 4.19
CA LEU A 318 -2.72 -24.40 5.34
C LEU A 318 -2.12 -25.51 6.19
N THR A 319 -2.74 -26.70 6.23
CA THR A 319 -2.22 -27.85 6.99
C THR A 319 -1.28 -28.72 6.17
N ASP A 320 -1.35 -28.65 4.84
CA ASP A 320 -0.54 -29.48 3.94
C ASP A 320 0.84 -28.89 3.63
N ILE A 321 1.08 -27.61 3.97
CA ILE A 321 2.40 -26.98 3.87
C ILE A 321 3.45 -27.74 4.71
N ASP A 322 4.73 -27.68 4.29
CA ASP A 322 5.83 -28.35 5.00
C ASP A 322 5.77 -28.04 6.51
N PRO A 323 5.85 -29.05 7.39
CA PRO A 323 5.76 -28.86 8.84
C PRO A 323 6.71 -27.79 9.40
N ARG A 324 7.85 -27.56 8.74
CA ARG A 324 8.84 -26.55 9.12
C ARG A 324 8.42 -25.10 8.80
N LEU A 325 7.33 -24.90 8.05
CA LEU A 325 6.76 -23.59 7.70
C LEU A 325 5.39 -23.33 8.34
N GLN A 326 4.82 -24.30 9.04
CA GLN A 326 3.47 -24.19 9.62
C GLN A 326 3.27 -22.97 10.51
N HIS A 327 4.31 -22.49 11.19
CA HIS A 327 4.27 -21.31 12.05
C HIS A 327 4.13 -20.00 11.27
N VAL A 328 4.38 -19.98 9.96
CA VAL A 328 4.25 -18.79 9.08
C VAL A 328 3.38 -19.05 7.85
N GLY A 329 2.77 -20.23 7.73
CA GLY A 329 2.06 -20.65 6.52
C GLY A 329 0.97 -19.68 6.07
N LYS A 330 0.22 -19.07 7.01
CA LYS A 330 -0.78 -18.05 6.68
C LYS A 330 -0.17 -16.80 6.04
N TRP A 331 1.04 -16.40 6.42
CA TRP A 331 1.71 -15.25 5.80
C TRP A 331 2.07 -15.54 4.35
N ILE A 332 2.61 -16.74 4.09
CA ILE A 332 3.11 -17.14 2.77
C ILE A 332 1.96 -17.37 1.77
N LEU A 333 0.86 -17.98 2.22
CA LEU A 333 -0.20 -18.50 1.34
C LEU A 333 -1.45 -17.62 1.24
N SER A 334 -1.45 -16.42 1.82
CA SER A 334 -2.65 -15.56 1.88
C SER A 334 -2.61 -14.35 0.94
N VAL A 335 -1.82 -14.39 -0.12
CA VAL A 335 -1.69 -13.23 -1.01
C VAL A 335 -2.65 -13.36 -2.20
N GLY A 336 -2.69 -14.49 -2.91
CA GLY A 336 -3.53 -14.66 -4.11
C GLY A 336 -4.94 -15.19 -3.84
N ASP A 337 -5.92 -14.70 -4.59
CA ASP A 337 -7.25 -15.28 -4.83
C ASP A 337 -7.95 -14.43 -5.89
N ALA A 338 -8.01 -14.92 -7.12
CA ALA A 338 -8.40 -14.14 -8.29
C ALA A 338 -9.74 -14.51 -8.93
N ALA A 339 -10.35 -13.48 -9.52
CA ALA A 339 -11.51 -13.53 -10.40
C ALA A 339 -11.14 -12.99 -11.79
N ALA A 340 -11.61 -13.65 -12.85
CA ALA A 340 -11.46 -13.18 -14.22
C ALA A 340 -12.81 -13.27 -14.95
N VAL A 341 -13.13 -12.23 -15.71
CA VAL A 341 -14.43 -12.05 -16.38
C VAL A 341 -14.21 -11.97 -17.89
N ALA A 342 -14.97 -12.77 -18.63
CA ALA A 342 -15.01 -12.76 -20.09
C ALA A 342 -16.28 -13.44 -20.60
N ASP A 343 -16.76 -13.09 -21.79
CA ASP A 343 -17.74 -13.89 -22.53
C ASP A 343 -17.00 -15.05 -23.21
N VAL A 344 -17.02 -16.24 -22.61
CA VAL A 344 -16.17 -17.36 -23.06
C VAL A 344 -16.78 -18.16 -24.20
N ASP A 345 -18.09 -18.04 -24.42
CA ASP A 345 -18.83 -18.82 -25.41
C ASP A 345 -19.53 -17.98 -26.49
N GLY A 346 -19.39 -16.65 -26.40
CA GLY A 346 -19.83 -15.68 -27.39
C GLY A 346 -21.32 -15.39 -27.34
N ASP A 347 -22.00 -15.66 -26.21
CA ASP A 347 -23.44 -15.43 -26.06
C ASP A 347 -23.82 -13.99 -25.64
N GLY A 348 -22.81 -13.14 -25.40
CA GLY A 348 -22.97 -11.74 -25.03
C GLY A 348 -23.16 -11.50 -23.53
N LEU A 349 -23.16 -12.55 -22.71
CA LEU A 349 -23.15 -12.47 -21.26
C LEU A 349 -21.74 -12.70 -20.73
N GLN A 350 -21.36 -11.97 -19.68
CA GLN A 350 -20.05 -12.17 -19.07
C GLN A 350 -20.05 -13.40 -18.16
N ASP A 351 -19.09 -14.29 -18.34
CA ASP A 351 -18.83 -15.45 -17.48
C ASP A 351 -17.78 -15.13 -16.42
N LEU A 352 -17.67 -16.01 -15.41
CA LEU A 352 -16.79 -15.78 -14.26
C LEU A 352 -15.90 -16.99 -13.98
N PHE A 353 -14.59 -16.79 -14.03
CA PHE A 353 -13.59 -17.75 -13.56
C PHE A 353 -13.06 -17.37 -12.17
N LEU A 354 -12.96 -18.36 -11.26
CA LEU A 354 -12.49 -18.19 -9.89
C LEU A 354 -11.37 -19.19 -9.53
N THR A 355 -10.23 -18.68 -9.04
CA THR A 355 -9.06 -19.51 -8.66
C THR A 355 -9.23 -20.22 -7.31
N ARG A 356 -9.61 -19.49 -6.24
CA ARG A 356 -9.98 -20.01 -4.91
C ARG A 356 -8.91 -20.91 -4.24
N PRO A 357 -7.62 -20.53 -4.20
CA PRO A 357 -6.52 -21.43 -3.86
C PRO A 357 -6.66 -22.16 -2.52
N MET A 358 -7.33 -21.55 -1.53
CA MET A 358 -7.45 -22.11 -0.19
C MET A 358 -8.68 -23.02 0.00
N LYS A 359 -9.55 -23.13 -1.01
CA LYS A 359 -10.74 -23.98 -0.98
C LYS A 359 -10.41 -25.44 -1.29
N ARG A 360 -11.39 -26.33 -1.18
CA ARG A 360 -11.27 -27.75 -1.57
C ARG A 360 -10.94 -27.88 -3.06
N ALA A 361 -10.32 -28.99 -3.44
CA ALA A 361 -9.96 -29.26 -4.83
C ALA A 361 -11.16 -29.11 -5.79
N GLU A 362 -12.35 -29.57 -5.39
CA GLU A 362 -13.60 -29.46 -6.17
C GLU A 362 -14.10 -28.02 -6.38
N ASP A 363 -13.66 -27.08 -5.53
CA ASP A 363 -14.02 -25.67 -5.58
C ASP A 363 -12.90 -24.80 -6.19
N ARG A 364 -11.70 -25.34 -6.44
CA ARG A 364 -10.59 -24.59 -7.03
C ARG A 364 -10.73 -24.46 -8.55
N CYS A 365 -10.21 -23.36 -9.11
CA CYS A 365 -10.13 -23.12 -10.56
C CYS A 365 -11.44 -23.45 -11.28
N THR A 366 -12.51 -22.72 -10.99
CA THR A 366 -13.86 -23.02 -11.49
C THR A 366 -14.35 -21.93 -12.42
N LEU A 367 -14.86 -22.33 -13.58
CA LEU A 367 -15.58 -21.46 -14.51
C LEU A 367 -17.08 -21.55 -14.23
N PHE A 368 -17.74 -20.41 -14.22
CA PHE A 368 -19.19 -20.26 -14.08
C PHE A 368 -19.72 -19.56 -15.33
N ARG A 369 -20.54 -20.27 -16.09
CA ARG A 369 -21.26 -19.72 -17.23
C ARG A 369 -22.44 -18.89 -16.72
N ASN A 370 -22.60 -17.67 -17.21
CA ASN A 370 -23.77 -16.86 -16.95
C ASN A 370 -24.91 -17.26 -17.90
N THR A 371 -26.07 -17.56 -17.35
CA THR A 371 -27.26 -17.97 -18.13
C THR A 371 -28.33 -16.87 -18.21
N GLY A 372 -27.99 -15.65 -17.77
CA GLY A 372 -28.88 -14.50 -17.71
C GLY A 372 -29.53 -14.31 -16.33
N ASP A 373 -30.06 -13.10 -16.10
CA ASP A 373 -30.74 -12.70 -14.85
C ASP A 373 -29.91 -13.00 -13.58
N LEU A 374 -28.59 -12.82 -13.67
CA LEU A 374 -27.62 -13.09 -12.60
C LEU A 374 -27.65 -14.55 -12.09
N THR A 375 -27.94 -15.49 -12.99
CA THR A 375 -27.92 -16.93 -12.74
C THR A 375 -26.68 -17.55 -13.38
N PHE A 376 -26.00 -18.44 -12.66
CA PHE A 376 -24.74 -19.04 -13.10
C PHE A 376 -24.77 -20.57 -13.03
N GLU A 377 -24.20 -21.22 -14.05
CA GLU A 377 -23.95 -22.65 -14.13
C GLU A 377 -22.46 -22.95 -13.95
N LYS A 378 -22.12 -23.89 -13.05
CA LYS A 378 -20.74 -24.34 -12.88
C LYS A 378 -20.32 -25.25 -14.04
N ILE A 379 -19.30 -24.86 -14.78
CA ILE A 379 -18.74 -25.64 -15.89
C ILE A 379 -17.62 -26.56 -15.38
N GLN A 380 -17.72 -27.85 -15.72
CA GLN A 380 -16.64 -28.80 -15.45
C GLN A 380 -15.62 -28.72 -16.58
N LEU A 381 -14.38 -28.35 -16.23
CA LEU A 381 -13.25 -28.31 -17.14
C LEU A 381 -12.27 -29.43 -16.76
N PRO A 382 -12.30 -30.61 -17.43
CA PRO A 382 -11.41 -31.73 -17.10
C PRO A 382 -9.93 -31.39 -17.21
N ALA A 383 -9.56 -30.46 -18.10
CA ALA A 383 -8.19 -29.95 -18.24
C ALA A 383 -7.63 -29.36 -16.94
N LEU A 384 -8.48 -28.92 -16.01
CA LEU A 384 -8.08 -28.34 -14.73
C LEU A 384 -7.97 -29.37 -13.59
N ASP A 385 -8.41 -30.62 -13.78
CA ASP A 385 -8.49 -31.60 -12.69
C ASP A 385 -7.12 -31.93 -12.08
N VAL A 386 -6.08 -31.93 -12.91
CA VAL A 386 -4.70 -32.23 -12.48
C VAL A 386 -4.16 -31.14 -11.55
N ILE A 387 -4.30 -29.86 -11.93
CA ILE A 387 -3.82 -28.73 -11.11
C ILE A 387 -4.66 -28.52 -9.84
N ARG A 388 -5.92 -28.97 -9.84
CA ARG A 388 -6.78 -28.93 -8.65
C ARG A 388 -6.33 -29.94 -7.59
N ALA A 389 -5.76 -31.07 -7.97
CA ALA A 389 -5.56 -32.21 -7.06
C ALA A 389 -4.27 -32.13 -6.22
N ASP A 390 -3.16 -31.68 -6.80
CA ASP A 390 -1.85 -31.70 -6.11
C ASP A 390 -1.11 -30.34 -6.14
N PRO A 391 -1.32 -29.50 -5.10
CA PRO A 391 -0.58 -28.25 -4.93
C PRO A 391 0.94 -28.42 -4.76
N ALA A 392 1.40 -29.57 -4.27
CA ALA A 392 2.83 -29.81 -4.06
C ALA A 392 3.55 -30.12 -5.38
N GLU A 393 2.85 -30.63 -6.38
CA GLU A 393 3.38 -30.89 -7.73
C GLU A 393 3.20 -29.69 -8.65
N TYR A 394 2.03 -29.05 -8.62
CA TYR A 394 1.64 -28.03 -9.61
C TYR A 394 1.66 -26.58 -9.09
N GLY A 395 1.86 -26.38 -7.78
CA GLY A 395 1.74 -25.07 -7.14
C GLY A 395 0.27 -24.69 -6.85
N LEU A 396 0.03 -23.44 -6.47
CA LEU A 396 -1.30 -22.91 -6.16
C LEU A 396 -1.73 -21.88 -7.21
N PRO A 397 -2.99 -21.91 -7.69
CA PRO A 397 -3.51 -20.89 -8.59
C PRO A 397 -3.61 -19.55 -7.85
N SER A 398 -3.03 -18.50 -8.41
CA SER A 398 -2.88 -17.21 -7.72
C SER A 398 -3.48 -16.03 -8.47
N CYS A 399 -3.39 -16.05 -9.80
CA CYS A 399 -4.04 -15.09 -10.69
C CYS A 399 -4.61 -15.79 -11.92
N ALA A 400 -5.56 -15.15 -12.59
CA ALA A 400 -6.15 -15.64 -13.83
C ALA A 400 -6.48 -14.44 -14.74
N VAL A 401 -6.32 -14.63 -16.04
CA VAL A 401 -6.55 -13.60 -17.06
C VAL A 401 -7.06 -14.28 -18.32
N PHE A 402 -8.12 -13.72 -18.90
CA PHE A 402 -8.57 -14.03 -20.26
C PHE A 402 -7.91 -13.08 -21.27
N ALA A 403 -7.49 -13.63 -22.41
CA ALA A 403 -6.99 -12.89 -23.55
C ALA A 403 -7.14 -13.71 -24.83
N ASP A 404 -7.41 -13.08 -25.97
CA ASP A 404 -7.36 -13.70 -27.30
C ASP A 404 -5.89 -13.77 -27.75
N ILE A 405 -5.22 -14.90 -27.51
CA ILE A 405 -3.76 -15.01 -27.71
C ILE A 405 -3.37 -15.44 -29.13
N ASP A 406 -4.29 -15.99 -29.91
CA ASP A 406 -4.06 -16.37 -31.31
C ASP A 406 -4.94 -15.58 -32.31
N ASN A 407 -5.57 -14.51 -31.83
CA ASN A 407 -6.34 -13.53 -32.60
C ASN A 407 -7.53 -14.16 -33.36
N ASP A 408 -8.14 -15.22 -32.82
CA ASP A 408 -9.24 -15.95 -33.46
C ASP A 408 -10.64 -15.44 -33.05
N GLY A 409 -10.70 -14.55 -32.05
CA GLY A 409 -11.89 -13.88 -31.57
C GLY A 409 -12.54 -14.51 -30.34
N ASP A 410 -12.02 -15.64 -29.83
CA ASP A 410 -12.43 -16.22 -28.57
C ASP A 410 -11.49 -15.81 -27.41
N GLN A 411 -11.75 -16.30 -26.20
CA GLN A 411 -11.03 -15.86 -24.99
C GLN A 411 -10.31 -17.01 -24.32
N ASP A 412 -8.99 -17.06 -24.50
CA ASP A 412 -8.12 -18.06 -23.89
C ASP A 412 -7.89 -17.79 -22.41
N LEU A 413 -7.67 -18.84 -21.63
CA LEU A 413 -7.51 -18.74 -20.19
C LEU A 413 -6.05 -18.96 -19.78
N PHE A 414 -5.43 -17.92 -19.22
CA PHE A 414 -4.17 -18.04 -18.51
C PHE A 414 -4.40 -18.17 -16.99
N ILE A 415 -3.69 -19.11 -16.36
CA ILE A 415 -3.66 -19.29 -14.91
C ILE A 415 -2.22 -19.14 -14.42
N GLY A 416 -1.97 -18.08 -13.65
CA GLY A 416 -0.72 -17.91 -12.93
C GLY A 416 -0.66 -18.83 -11.73
N MET A 417 0.47 -19.53 -11.58
CA MET A 417 0.70 -20.43 -10.45
C MET A 417 1.75 -19.84 -9.49
N GLY A 418 1.38 -19.73 -8.22
CA GLY A 418 2.29 -19.52 -7.12
C GLY A 418 3.01 -20.82 -6.76
N PHE A 419 4.34 -20.78 -6.70
CA PHE A 419 5.18 -21.93 -6.36
C PHE A 419 5.05 -23.11 -7.33
N GLY A 420 4.86 -22.84 -8.62
CA GLY A 420 4.68 -23.84 -9.67
C GLY A 420 4.79 -23.25 -11.06
N GLY A 421 4.52 -24.07 -12.09
CA GLY A 421 4.49 -23.60 -13.47
C GLY A 421 3.12 -23.07 -13.85
N SER A 422 3.05 -21.86 -14.41
CA SER A 422 1.82 -21.28 -14.95
C SER A 422 1.22 -22.16 -16.06
N ARG A 423 -0.06 -21.93 -16.37
CA ARG A 423 -0.82 -22.72 -17.35
C ARG A 423 -1.52 -21.82 -18.35
N LEU A 424 -1.63 -22.29 -19.58
CA LEU A 424 -2.33 -21.62 -20.66
C LEU A 424 -3.26 -22.62 -21.34
N PHE A 425 -4.54 -22.26 -21.40
CA PHE A 425 -5.59 -23.06 -22.00
C PHE A 425 -6.17 -22.30 -23.17
N ARG A 426 -6.07 -22.90 -24.37
CA ARG A 426 -6.73 -22.34 -25.53
C ARG A 426 -8.22 -22.59 -25.45
N ASN A 427 -9.03 -21.59 -25.74
CA ASN A 427 -10.46 -21.76 -25.89
C ASN A 427 -10.72 -22.48 -27.24
N ASP A 428 -11.60 -23.47 -27.19
CA ASP A 428 -11.97 -24.30 -28.33
C ASP A 428 -13.51 -24.39 -28.39
N SER A 429 -14.19 -23.39 -27.82
CA SER A 429 -15.63 -23.38 -27.67
C SER A 429 -16.30 -23.22 -29.04
N VAL A 430 -17.31 -24.04 -29.29
CA VAL A 430 -18.04 -24.03 -30.57
C VAL A 430 -19.53 -24.00 -30.31
N ALA A 431 -20.22 -23.05 -30.92
CA ALA A 431 -21.68 -22.93 -30.87
C ALA A 431 -22.26 -22.96 -29.43
N GLY A 432 -21.59 -22.27 -28.49
CA GLY A 432 -22.01 -22.18 -27.08
C GLY A 432 -21.63 -23.38 -26.21
N GLU A 433 -20.97 -24.40 -26.78
CA GLU A 433 -20.39 -25.51 -26.00
C GLU A 433 -18.98 -25.12 -25.55
N ILE A 434 -18.82 -24.87 -24.25
CA ILE A 434 -17.55 -24.45 -23.66
C ILE A 434 -16.52 -25.59 -23.66
N ALA A 435 -15.38 -25.38 -24.31
CA ALA A 435 -14.27 -26.32 -24.33
C ALA A 435 -12.93 -25.60 -24.23
N PHE A 436 -11.98 -26.19 -23.50
CA PHE A 436 -10.62 -25.67 -23.34
C PHE A 436 -9.59 -26.78 -23.52
N THR A 437 -8.49 -26.47 -24.21
CA THR A 437 -7.34 -27.36 -24.39
C THR A 437 -6.11 -26.81 -23.68
N ASP A 438 -5.48 -27.61 -22.81
CA ASP A 438 -4.19 -27.25 -22.21
C ASP A 438 -3.10 -27.23 -23.29
N ILE A 439 -2.58 -26.04 -23.59
CA ILE A 439 -1.50 -25.83 -24.57
C ILE A 439 -0.18 -25.45 -23.91
N THR A 440 -0.06 -25.52 -22.58
CA THR A 440 1.08 -25.01 -21.80
C THR A 440 2.44 -25.49 -22.33
N GLU A 441 2.58 -26.80 -22.58
CA GLU A 441 3.85 -27.35 -23.08
C GLU A 441 4.16 -26.90 -24.52
N ARG A 442 3.13 -26.82 -25.38
CA ARG A 442 3.28 -26.38 -26.77
C ARG A 442 3.55 -24.88 -26.87
N SER A 443 2.91 -24.08 -26.02
CA SER A 443 3.02 -22.63 -26.03
C SER A 443 4.40 -22.16 -25.56
N GLY A 444 5.14 -22.99 -24.83
CA GLY A 444 6.48 -22.66 -24.35
C GLY A 444 6.49 -21.83 -23.06
N ILE A 445 5.33 -21.54 -22.48
CA ILE A 445 5.20 -20.90 -21.16
C ILE A 445 5.46 -21.96 -20.07
N THR A 446 6.72 -22.40 -20.00
CA THR A 446 7.20 -23.44 -19.09
C THR A 446 8.16 -22.84 -18.05
N GLY A 447 8.22 -23.44 -16.87
CA GLY A 447 9.12 -23.01 -15.81
C GLY A 447 8.47 -23.08 -14.43
N HIS A 448 9.23 -22.70 -13.41
CA HIS A 448 8.75 -22.55 -12.04
C HIS A 448 8.70 -21.07 -11.68
N HIS A 449 7.56 -20.61 -11.20
CA HIS A 449 7.29 -19.21 -10.86
C HIS A 449 6.65 -19.10 -9.47
N THR A 450 6.65 -17.88 -8.95
CA THR A 450 5.79 -17.46 -7.83
C THR A 450 4.90 -16.33 -8.35
N CYS A 451 4.16 -16.65 -9.40
CA CYS A 451 3.38 -15.69 -10.15
C CYS A 451 2.25 -15.16 -9.27
N LEU A 452 2.11 -13.85 -9.11
CA LEU A 452 0.90 -13.24 -8.52
C LEU A 452 0.24 -12.21 -9.43
N ALA A 453 0.96 -11.74 -10.45
CA ALA A 453 0.45 -10.85 -11.48
C ALA A 453 0.76 -11.42 -12.86
N ALA A 454 -0.18 -11.26 -13.79
CA ALA A 454 0.01 -11.54 -15.20
C ALA A 454 -0.76 -10.48 -16.00
N MET A 455 -0.24 -10.13 -17.16
CA MET A 455 -0.88 -9.16 -18.05
C MET A 455 -0.51 -9.50 -19.50
N PHE A 456 -1.51 -9.43 -20.37
CA PHE A 456 -1.37 -9.49 -21.82
C PHE A 456 -1.46 -8.09 -22.43
N PHE A 457 -0.54 -7.74 -23.33
CA PHE A 457 -0.46 -6.43 -23.98
C PHE A 457 0.44 -6.47 -25.24
N ASP A 458 0.38 -5.47 -26.11
CA ASP A 458 1.14 -5.42 -27.38
C ASP A 458 2.24 -4.32 -27.35
N PRO A 459 3.43 -4.60 -26.78
CA PRO A 459 4.48 -3.60 -26.58
C PRO A 459 5.26 -3.19 -27.83
N ASP A 460 5.30 -4.02 -28.87
CA ASP A 460 5.97 -3.71 -30.14
C ASP A 460 5.00 -3.37 -31.28
N ARG A 461 3.69 -3.39 -31.01
CA ARG A 461 2.61 -3.06 -31.95
C ARG A 461 2.60 -3.98 -33.17
N ASP A 462 2.87 -5.26 -32.95
CA ASP A 462 2.84 -6.27 -34.00
C ASP A 462 1.46 -6.93 -34.15
N GLY A 463 0.52 -6.60 -33.26
CA GLY A 463 -0.85 -7.08 -33.26
C GLY A 463 -1.05 -8.36 -32.45
N ASP A 464 0.00 -8.95 -31.90
CA ASP A 464 -0.07 -10.12 -31.03
C ASP A 464 0.08 -9.72 -29.56
N LEU A 465 -0.73 -10.29 -28.66
CA LEU A 465 -0.62 -10.00 -27.23
C LEU A 465 0.52 -10.79 -26.60
N ASP A 466 1.51 -10.07 -26.07
CA ASP A 466 2.64 -10.57 -25.28
C ASP A 466 2.31 -10.73 -23.80
N LEU A 467 3.05 -11.58 -23.10
CA LEU A 467 2.79 -11.91 -21.70
C LEU A 467 3.92 -11.44 -20.78
N LEU A 468 3.57 -10.63 -19.78
CA LEU A 468 4.42 -10.29 -18.63
C LEU A 468 3.91 -10.96 -17.35
N LEU A 469 4.82 -11.64 -16.65
CA LEU A 469 4.56 -12.30 -15.36
C LEU A 469 5.33 -11.63 -14.22
N GLY A 470 4.60 -11.27 -13.16
CA GLY A 470 5.13 -10.70 -11.91
C GLY A 470 5.40 -11.78 -10.86
N ASN A 471 6.64 -11.86 -10.40
CA ASN A 471 7.02 -12.74 -9.28
C ASN A 471 6.96 -11.99 -7.95
N SER A 472 6.27 -12.58 -6.98
CA SER A 472 6.16 -12.02 -5.64
C SER A 472 7.16 -12.59 -4.64
N MET A 473 7.92 -13.62 -4.98
CA MET A 473 8.96 -14.23 -4.14
C MET A 473 10.01 -14.85 -5.05
N THR A 474 11.19 -15.17 -4.52
CA THR A 474 12.18 -15.88 -5.36
C THR A 474 11.60 -17.21 -5.89
N PRO A 475 11.60 -17.46 -7.21
CA PRO A 475 11.14 -18.75 -7.75
C PRO A 475 12.08 -19.91 -7.37
N TYR A 476 13.35 -19.62 -7.09
CA TYR A 476 14.36 -20.60 -6.73
C TYR A 476 15.06 -20.20 -5.43
N LEU A 477 15.32 -21.16 -4.56
CA LEU A 477 16.05 -20.95 -3.31
C LEU A 477 17.52 -20.56 -3.62
N PRO A 478 18.07 -19.56 -2.94
CA PRO A 478 19.46 -19.15 -3.10
C PRO A 478 20.43 -20.18 -2.51
N ASP A 479 21.71 -20.09 -2.87
CA ASP A 479 22.83 -20.83 -2.26
C ASP A 479 22.80 -22.36 -2.43
N TYR A 480 22.00 -22.88 -3.37
CA TYR A 480 22.08 -24.25 -3.87
C TYR A 480 22.90 -24.31 -5.17
N GLU A 481 23.72 -25.34 -5.33
CA GLU A 481 24.54 -25.52 -6.55
C GLU A 481 23.69 -25.68 -7.82
N LYS A 482 22.51 -26.31 -7.67
CA LYS A 482 21.54 -26.49 -8.74
C LYS A 482 20.32 -25.60 -8.47
N PRO A 483 19.69 -25.03 -9.51
CA PRO A 483 18.42 -24.34 -9.37
C PRO A 483 17.42 -25.22 -8.63
N THR A 484 17.03 -24.80 -7.42
CA THR A 484 16.17 -25.55 -6.52
C THR A 484 14.87 -24.75 -6.35
N PRO A 485 13.74 -25.21 -6.92
CA PRO A 485 12.49 -24.46 -6.85
C PRO A 485 12.03 -24.17 -5.42
N LEU A 486 11.52 -22.97 -5.17
CA LEU A 486 10.82 -22.67 -3.94
C LEU A 486 9.47 -23.40 -3.94
N ASN A 487 9.34 -24.42 -3.09
CA ASN A 487 8.11 -25.17 -2.89
C ASN A 487 7.76 -25.22 -1.39
N PRO A 488 6.74 -24.47 -0.94
CA PRO A 488 6.38 -24.41 0.48
C PRO A 488 5.78 -25.74 0.99
N PHE A 489 5.29 -26.61 0.11
CA PHE A 489 4.76 -27.93 0.48
C PHE A 489 5.87 -28.98 0.66
N ARG A 490 7.05 -28.75 0.07
CA ARG A 490 8.16 -29.71 0.10
C ARG A 490 9.51 -28.99 0.08
N LEU A 491 9.94 -28.51 1.24
CA LEU A 491 11.26 -27.88 1.35
C LEU A 491 12.40 -28.92 1.21
N PRO A 492 13.56 -28.54 0.64
CA PRO A 492 14.74 -29.40 0.59
C PRO A 492 15.14 -29.94 1.97
N ARG A 493 15.77 -31.12 1.98
CA ARG A 493 16.37 -31.68 3.21
C ARG A 493 17.67 -30.93 3.52
N PRO A 494 17.99 -30.70 4.81
CA PRO A 494 19.27 -30.11 5.18
C PRO A 494 20.41 -31.02 4.72
N GLU A 495 21.45 -30.45 4.11
CA GLU A 495 22.62 -31.20 3.63
C GLU A 495 23.71 -31.35 4.72
N TYR A 496 23.67 -30.48 5.74
CA TYR A 496 24.59 -30.48 6.89
C TYR A 496 23.90 -29.94 8.15
N GLU A 497 24.53 -30.15 9.30
CA GLU A 497 24.01 -29.63 10.58
C GLU A 497 23.97 -28.10 10.57
N GLY A 498 22.79 -27.54 10.82
CA GLY A 498 22.57 -26.08 10.78
C GLY A 498 22.32 -25.50 9.38
N ASP A 499 22.13 -26.33 8.34
CA ASP A 499 21.71 -25.87 7.03
C ASP A 499 20.32 -25.20 7.11
N ARG A 500 20.26 -23.93 6.71
CA ARG A 500 19.06 -23.07 6.78
C ARG A 500 18.68 -22.48 5.43
N ARG A 501 19.34 -22.90 4.33
CA ARG A 501 19.11 -22.35 2.99
C ARG A 501 17.65 -22.52 2.54
N MET A 502 16.98 -23.59 2.96
CA MET A 502 15.56 -23.83 2.65
C MET A 502 14.58 -22.81 3.27
N PHE A 503 15.03 -21.97 4.19
CA PHE A 503 14.21 -20.91 4.80
C PHE A 503 14.46 -19.52 4.21
N HIS A 504 15.45 -19.38 3.32
CA HIS A 504 15.96 -18.10 2.83
C HIS A 504 15.19 -17.60 1.61
N PHE A 505 13.92 -17.21 1.79
CA PHE A 505 13.05 -16.73 0.71
C PHE A 505 12.08 -15.61 1.11
N MET A 506 12.02 -15.26 2.40
CA MET A 506 11.18 -14.15 2.85
C MET A 506 11.77 -12.81 2.37
N HIS A 507 10.98 -11.74 2.36
CA HIS A 507 11.43 -10.44 1.86
C HIS A 507 12.69 -9.96 2.62
N ALA A 508 13.71 -9.54 1.88
CA ALA A 508 15.01 -9.19 2.48
C ALA A 508 14.96 -7.87 3.26
N SER A 509 14.00 -7.01 2.93
CA SER A 509 13.83 -5.68 3.53
C SER A 509 12.34 -5.36 3.62
N TRP A 510 11.95 -4.45 4.54
CA TRP A 510 10.57 -3.95 4.60
C TRP A 510 10.30 -2.81 3.62
N HIS A 511 11.31 -2.28 2.94
CA HIS A 511 11.23 -1.06 2.12
C HIS A 511 12.05 -1.13 0.81
N LYS A 512 12.87 -2.16 0.63
CA LYS A 512 13.73 -2.33 -0.55
C LYS A 512 14.10 -3.79 -0.78
N ALA A 513 13.09 -4.65 -0.83
CA ALA A 513 13.25 -6.07 -1.05
C ALA A 513 13.54 -6.30 -2.54
N GLU A 514 14.78 -6.67 -2.85
CA GLU A 514 15.24 -6.97 -4.21
C GLU A 514 15.45 -8.49 -4.39
N ASN A 515 14.74 -9.31 -3.63
CA ASN A 515 14.86 -10.76 -3.64
C ASN A 515 13.58 -11.50 -4.09
N GLY A 516 12.69 -10.82 -4.80
CA GLY A 516 11.49 -11.40 -5.43
C GLY A 516 11.80 -12.20 -6.70
N GLY A 517 13.05 -12.17 -7.18
CA GLY A 517 13.41 -12.78 -8.46
C GLY A 517 12.97 -11.94 -9.65
N LEU A 518 13.43 -12.30 -10.85
CA LEU A 518 13.10 -11.53 -12.05
C LEU A 518 11.66 -11.78 -12.47
N ASN A 519 10.96 -10.73 -12.90
CA ASN A 519 9.75 -10.87 -13.70
C ASN A 519 10.08 -11.58 -15.03
N GLN A 520 9.08 -12.16 -15.69
CA GLN A 520 9.28 -12.96 -16.89
C GLN A 520 8.49 -12.35 -18.05
N PHE A 521 9.14 -12.15 -19.19
CA PHE A 521 8.52 -11.64 -20.40
C PHE A 521 8.55 -12.70 -21.50
N TYR A 522 7.42 -12.88 -22.16
CA TYR A 522 7.19 -13.87 -23.22
C TYR A 522 6.61 -13.15 -24.44
N ARG A 523 7.38 -13.13 -25.53
CA ARG A 523 6.96 -12.61 -26.83
C ARG A 523 6.06 -13.62 -27.54
N ASN A 524 4.86 -13.24 -27.93
CA ASN A 524 3.98 -14.04 -28.75
C ASN A 524 4.53 -14.15 -30.19
N ARG A 525 4.23 -15.24 -30.88
CA ARG A 525 4.65 -15.48 -32.26
C ARG A 525 3.48 -15.51 -33.24
N GLY A 526 2.27 -15.22 -32.77
CA GLY A 526 1.03 -15.21 -33.57
C GLY A 526 0.53 -16.61 -33.96
N ASP A 527 1.07 -17.67 -33.36
CA ASP A 527 0.70 -19.07 -33.62
C ASP A 527 0.32 -19.85 -32.35
N GLY A 528 0.00 -19.12 -31.28
CA GLY A 528 -0.25 -19.66 -29.94
C GLY A 528 1.01 -20.13 -29.21
N THR A 529 2.21 -19.79 -29.71
CA THR A 529 3.48 -20.05 -29.04
C THR A 529 4.23 -18.78 -28.65
N PHE A 530 5.04 -18.89 -27.60
CA PHE A 530 5.75 -17.79 -26.99
C PHE A 530 7.26 -18.03 -26.95
N ALA A 531 8.03 -16.96 -27.15
CA ALA A 531 9.46 -16.91 -26.94
C ALA A 531 9.77 -16.18 -25.64
N LYS A 532 10.39 -16.88 -24.68
CA LYS A 532 10.91 -16.24 -23.47
C LYS A 532 12.05 -15.28 -23.81
N GLU A 533 11.92 -14.02 -23.42
CA GLU A 533 12.96 -13.02 -23.62
C GLU A 533 13.78 -12.75 -22.34
N ASP A 534 14.97 -12.18 -22.53
CA ASP A 534 15.82 -11.70 -21.44
C ASP A 534 15.33 -10.31 -21.00
N ILE A 535 14.46 -10.30 -20.00
CA ILE A 535 13.82 -9.09 -19.47
C ILE A 535 14.82 -7.99 -19.05
N LYS A 536 16.06 -8.36 -18.67
CA LYS A 536 17.11 -7.38 -18.36
C LYS A 536 17.56 -6.61 -19.59
N LYS A 537 17.63 -7.27 -20.75
CA LYS A 537 17.96 -6.61 -22.02
C LYS A 537 16.83 -5.74 -22.52
N LEU A 538 15.59 -6.05 -22.14
CA LEU A 538 14.42 -5.21 -22.37
C LEU A 538 14.37 -4.00 -21.42
N GLY A 539 15.31 -3.83 -20.49
CA GLY A 539 15.38 -2.66 -19.61
C GLY A 539 14.54 -2.74 -18.33
N MET A 540 14.12 -3.96 -17.96
CA MET A 540 13.37 -4.25 -16.72
C MET A 540 14.17 -5.22 -15.80
N PRO A 541 15.34 -4.82 -15.25
CA PRO A 541 16.21 -5.72 -14.49
C PRO A 541 15.83 -5.98 -13.03
N GLU A 542 14.80 -5.31 -12.53
CA GLU A 542 14.41 -5.28 -11.12
C GLU A 542 13.89 -6.64 -10.63
N THR A 543 14.07 -6.87 -9.33
CA THR A 543 13.72 -8.12 -8.65
C THR A 543 12.89 -7.86 -7.40
N HIS A 544 12.03 -6.83 -7.45
CA HIS A 544 11.07 -6.50 -6.40
C HIS A 544 9.96 -7.57 -6.32
N TRP A 545 9.15 -7.53 -5.25
CA TRP A 545 8.04 -8.46 -5.08
C TRP A 545 6.80 -7.94 -5.82
N THR A 546 6.73 -8.16 -7.13
CA THR A 546 5.64 -7.63 -7.97
C THR A 546 4.32 -8.34 -7.66
N LEU A 547 3.31 -7.57 -7.26
CA LEU A 547 1.97 -8.05 -6.90
C LEU A 547 0.90 -7.70 -7.93
N ALA A 548 1.02 -6.57 -8.61
CA ALA A 548 0.11 -6.17 -9.68
C ALA A 548 0.87 -5.54 -10.84
N LEU A 549 0.32 -5.69 -12.04
CA LEU A 549 0.81 -5.16 -13.30
C LEU A 549 -0.35 -4.48 -14.01
N ASN A 550 -0.09 -3.36 -14.67
CA ASN A 550 -1.04 -2.77 -15.61
C ASN A 550 -0.28 -1.96 -16.68
N SER A 551 -0.94 -1.66 -17.79
CA SER A 551 -0.34 -1.02 -18.97
C SER A 551 -1.26 0.06 -19.52
N ALA A 552 -0.68 1.23 -19.80
CA ALA A 552 -1.35 2.36 -20.46
C ALA A 552 -0.30 3.27 -21.10
N ASP A 553 -0.71 4.15 -22.01
CA ASP A 553 0.17 5.18 -22.59
C ASP A 553 0.24 6.39 -21.65
N PHE A 554 1.22 6.43 -20.72
CA PHE A 554 1.27 7.50 -19.72
C PHE A 554 1.87 8.78 -20.31
N ASP A 555 2.88 8.68 -21.17
CA ASP A 555 3.58 9.84 -21.73
C ASP A 555 2.92 10.42 -23.01
N GLY A 556 1.98 9.68 -23.61
CA GLY A 556 1.18 10.14 -24.74
C GLY A 556 1.85 9.94 -26.10
N ASP A 557 2.90 9.12 -26.18
CA ASP A 557 3.58 8.80 -27.43
C ASP A 557 2.89 7.67 -28.23
N GLY A 558 1.82 7.13 -27.66
CA GLY A 558 0.95 6.09 -28.18
C GLY A 558 1.42 4.67 -27.89
N TRP A 559 2.62 4.48 -27.31
CA TRP A 559 3.15 3.16 -26.98
C TRP A 559 2.72 2.76 -25.56
N PRO A 560 2.40 1.49 -25.32
CA PRO A 560 1.98 1.06 -24.00
C PRO A 560 3.18 1.00 -23.05
N ASP A 561 3.08 1.75 -21.96
CA ASP A 561 4.02 1.76 -20.83
C ASP A 561 3.55 0.78 -19.75
N ILE A 562 4.44 0.41 -18.83
CA ILE A 562 4.14 -0.58 -17.78
C ILE A 562 4.26 0.04 -16.40
N TYR A 563 3.25 -0.17 -15.57
CA TYR A 563 3.33 0.04 -14.12
C TYR A 563 3.35 -1.31 -13.38
N ALA A 564 4.33 -1.50 -12.50
CA ALA A 564 4.48 -2.69 -11.67
C ALA A 564 4.43 -2.29 -10.18
N ALA A 565 3.33 -2.64 -9.53
CA ALA A 565 3.19 -2.44 -8.09
C ALA A 565 3.93 -3.55 -7.33
N SER A 566 4.78 -3.16 -6.40
CA SER A 566 5.65 -4.08 -5.66
C SER A 566 5.45 -3.95 -4.15
N ASP A 567 5.33 -5.08 -3.48
CA ASP A 567 5.36 -5.12 -2.02
C ASP A 567 6.81 -5.14 -1.52
N PHE A 568 7.01 -4.63 -0.32
CA PHE A 568 8.31 -4.57 0.35
C PHE A 568 9.44 -3.85 -0.43
N GLY A 569 9.14 -3.10 -1.50
CA GLY A 569 10.07 -2.35 -2.34
C GLY A 569 9.31 -1.35 -3.21
N PRO A 570 9.98 -0.39 -3.88
CA PRO A 570 9.30 0.63 -4.67
C PRO A 570 8.54 0.05 -5.85
N ASP A 571 7.49 0.75 -6.24
CA ASP A 571 6.82 0.47 -7.50
C ASP A 571 7.71 0.91 -8.68
N ASP A 572 7.59 0.19 -9.78
CA ASP A 572 8.38 0.45 -10.98
C ASP A 572 7.47 0.93 -12.12
N LEU A 573 7.90 2.00 -12.79
CA LEU A 573 7.28 2.49 -14.02
C LEU A 573 8.30 2.41 -15.16
N TYR A 574 7.88 1.85 -16.28
CA TYR A 574 8.70 1.62 -17.44
C TYR A 574 8.06 2.26 -18.67
N LEU A 575 8.71 3.28 -19.22
CA LEU A 575 8.28 3.86 -20.49
C LEU A 575 8.78 3.04 -21.66
N ASN A 576 7.92 2.82 -22.64
CA ASN A 576 8.25 2.04 -23.83
C ASN A 576 9.09 2.86 -24.82
N GLU A 577 10.25 2.33 -25.21
CA GLU A 577 11.13 2.98 -26.18
C GLU A 577 10.80 2.54 -27.62
N LYS A 578 9.52 2.63 -27.97
CA LYS A 578 8.95 2.36 -29.29
C LYS A 578 9.23 0.95 -29.80
N GLY A 579 8.92 -0.05 -28.96
CA GLY A 579 9.09 -1.47 -29.24
C GLY A 579 10.53 -1.98 -29.11
N LYS A 580 11.51 -1.12 -28.78
CA LYS A 580 12.93 -1.53 -28.66
C LYS A 580 13.29 -2.07 -27.27
N GLY A 581 12.36 -2.01 -26.33
CA GLY A 581 12.56 -2.24 -24.91
C GLY A 581 11.98 -1.08 -24.11
N PHE A 582 12.35 -1.02 -22.84
CA PHE A 582 11.78 -0.10 -21.87
C PHE A 582 12.86 0.69 -21.15
N ARG A 583 12.49 1.88 -20.70
CA ARG A 583 13.30 2.72 -19.82
C ARG A 583 12.55 2.94 -18.52
N ARG A 584 13.13 2.44 -17.43
CA ARG A 584 12.63 2.71 -16.08
C ARG A 584 12.69 4.20 -15.74
N ILE A 585 11.61 4.69 -15.12
CA ILE A 585 11.53 6.02 -14.53
C ILE A 585 11.77 5.91 -13.02
N GLU A 586 12.64 6.77 -12.51
CA GLU A 586 12.85 6.92 -11.08
C GLU A 586 12.82 8.41 -10.73
N GLY A 587 11.90 8.79 -9.87
CA GLY A 587 11.77 10.18 -9.46
C GLY A 587 12.95 10.64 -8.61
N SER A 588 13.13 11.97 -8.53
CA SER A 588 14.32 12.56 -7.90
C SER A 588 14.28 12.56 -6.37
N HIS A 589 13.11 12.37 -5.75
CA HIS A 589 12.90 12.50 -4.31
C HIS A 589 12.07 11.35 -3.74
N PHE A 590 12.15 11.11 -2.43
CA PHE A 590 11.26 10.18 -1.77
C PHE A 590 9.78 10.60 -1.93
N GLY A 591 8.89 9.61 -2.13
CA GLY A 591 7.46 9.84 -2.38
C GLY A 591 7.13 10.11 -3.85
N SER A 592 8.09 9.91 -4.75
CA SER A 592 7.85 9.82 -6.20
C SER A 592 8.04 8.37 -6.66
N ILE A 593 7.44 8.00 -7.79
CA ILE A 593 7.54 6.64 -8.36
C ILE A 593 9.00 6.18 -8.44
N GLY A 594 9.26 4.91 -8.08
CA GLY A 594 10.60 4.34 -7.95
C GLY A 594 11.28 4.65 -6.61
N LYS A 595 10.70 5.55 -5.79
CA LYS A 595 11.11 5.92 -4.41
C LYS A 595 9.89 6.16 -3.50
N ASP A 596 8.78 5.49 -3.77
CA ASP A 596 7.52 5.62 -3.06
C ASP A 596 7.53 4.93 -1.68
N THR A 597 6.36 4.58 -1.14
CA THR A 597 6.23 4.04 0.21
C THR A 597 6.49 2.52 0.31
N TYR A 598 6.73 1.84 -0.82
CA TYR A 598 7.33 0.50 -0.90
C TYR A 598 6.43 -0.70 -0.53
N LYS A 599 5.13 -0.59 -0.84
CA LYS A 599 4.06 -1.51 -0.40
C LYS A 599 2.91 -1.56 -1.41
N GLY A 600 3.21 -1.38 -2.68
CA GLY A 600 2.21 -1.40 -3.74
C GLY A 600 1.62 -2.80 -3.90
N MET A 601 0.31 -2.93 -3.66
CA MET A 601 -0.40 -4.21 -3.84
C MET A 601 -1.30 -4.22 -5.07
N ASN A 602 -1.73 -3.07 -5.56
CA ASN A 602 -2.69 -2.92 -6.66
C ASN A 602 -2.19 -1.94 -7.74
N ALA A 603 -2.71 -2.08 -8.96
CA ALA A 603 -2.48 -1.16 -10.07
C ALA A 603 -3.77 -1.00 -10.90
N SER A 604 -4.68 -0.14 -10.48
CA SER A 604 -5.88 0.21 -11.25
C SER A 604 -5.67 1.52 -11.99
N ILE A 605 -6.08 1.56 -13.26
CA ILE A 605 -5.88 2.72 -14.14
C ILE A 605 -7.22 3.31 -14.55
N ALA A 606 -7.36 4.63 -14.46
CA ALA A 606 -8.47 5.40 -15.04
C ALA A 606 -8.13 6.90 -15.08
N ASP A 607 -8.85 7.68 -15.88
CA ASP A 607 -8.77 9.15 -15.88
C ASP A 607 -9.68 9.72 -14.76
N PHE A 608 -9.17 9.77 -13.53
CA PHE A 608 -9.99 10.07 -12.35
C PHE A 608 -10.41 11.53 -12.25
N ASP A 609 -9.68 12.45 -12.90
CA ASP A 609 -10.03 13.87 -12.92
C ASP A 609 -10.49 14.40 -14.28
N ARG A 610 -10.66 13.49 -15.25
CA ARG A 610 -11.17 13.75 -16.60
C ARG A 610 -10.31 14.73 -17.39
N ASN A 611 -8.99 14.68 -17.20
CA ASN A 611 -8.05 15.53 -17.93
C ASN A 611 -7.58 14.94 -19.27
N GLY A 612 -7.96 13.69 -19.56
CA GLY A 612 -7.56 12.97 -20.77
C GLY A 612 -6.25 12.20 -20.65
N THR A 613 -5.78 11.92 -19.42
CA THR A 613 -4.55 11.18 -19.14
C THR A 613 -4.86 10.08 -18.12
N PRO A 614 -4.31 8.85 -18.29
CA PRO A 614 -4.51 7.79 -17.31
C PRO A 614 -3.78 8.08 -15.99
N ASP A 615 -4.50 7.95 -14.88
CA ASP A 615 -3.99 7.99 -13.51
C ASP A 615 -3.90 6.59 -12.91
N ILE A 616 -3.16 6.42 -11.81
CA ILE A 616 -2.90 5.12 -11.21
C ILE A 616 -3.31 5.11 -9.73
N GLN A 617 -4.19 4.19 -9.37
CA GLN A 617 -4.46 3.87 -7.97
C GLN A 617 -3.67 2.66 -7.50
N VAL A 618 -3.02 2.83 -6.35
CA VAL A 618 -2.22 1.79 -5.71
C VAL A 618 -2.69 1.62 -4.27
N SER A 619 -3.10 0.42 -3.91
CA SER A 619 -3.44 0.10 -2.53
C SER A 619 -2.20 -0.18 -1.69
N ASN A 620 -2.28 0.16 -0.41
CA ASN A 620 -1.19 0.02 0.54
C ASN A 620 -1.75 -0.31 1.95
N VAL A 621 -0.87 -0.63 2.89
CA VAL A 621 -1.07 -0.79 4.32
C VAL A 621 -1.05 0.56 5.03
N HIS A 622 -2.00 0.75 5.94
CA HIS A 622 -2.01 1.88 6.85
C HIS A 622 -2.21 1.39 8.29
N ALA A 623 -1.11 1.18 9.00
CA ALA A 623 -1.11 0.79 10.40
C ALA A 623 -0.55 1.89 11.31
N PRO A 624 -0.89 1.92 12.62
CA PRO A 624 -0.29 2.87 13.57
C PRO A 624 1.24 2.87 13.67
N MET A 625 1.92 1.87 13.08
CA MET A 625 3.39 1.81 12.97
C MET A 625 3.93 2.14 11.57
N GLN A 626 3.06 2.24 10.56
CA GLN A 626 3.34 2.42 9.14
C GLN A 626 2.14 3.16 8.51
N ALA A 627 2.13 4.50 8.61
CA ALA A 627 1.02 5.31 8.11
C ALA A 627 1.26 5.73 6.65
N GLU A 628 1.38 4.76 5.75
CA GLU A 628 1.65 5.04 4.32
C GLU A 628 0.34 5.33 3.58
N GLY A 629 -0.63 4.40 3.67
CA GLY A 629 -1.94 4.51 3.02
C GLY A 629 -1.87 4.42 1.50
N SER A 630 -3.01 4.10 0.87
CA SER A 630 -3.10 4.00 -0.60
C SER A 630 -2.58 5.27 -1.29
N LEU A 631 -1.97 5.09 -2.47
CA LEU A 631 -1.47 6.14 -3.34
C LEU A 631 -2.44 6.37 -4.49
N LEU A 632 -2.45 7.60 -4.99
CA LEU A 632 -3.19 7.99 -6.18
C LEU A 632 -2.27 8.88 -7.00
N TRP A 633 -1.63 8.29 -8.00
CA TRP A 633 -0.72 8.98 -8.90
C TRP A 633 -1.53 9.68 -9.97
N MET A 634 -1.59 11.01 -9.87
CA MET A 634 -2.16 11.87 -10.90
C MET A 634 -1.09 12.14 -11.96
N THR A 635 -1.39 11.86 -13.21
CA THR A 635 -0.43 11.97 -14.32
C THR A 635 -0.54 13.34 -14.98
N GLU A 636 0.61 14.02 -15.14
CA GLU A 636 0.72 15.31 -15.82
C GLU A 636 1.72 15.19 -16.97
N ARG A 637 1.23 15.38 -18.20
CA ARG A 637 2.08 15.43 -19.40
C ARG A 637 2.63 16.85 -19.60
N MET A 638 3.95 16.97 -19.65
CA MET A 638 4.65 18.24 -19.81
C MET A 638 4.81 18.60 -21.28
N ALA A 639 4.91 19.91 -21.57
CA ALA A 639 5.06 20.41 -22.94
C ALA A 639 6.37 19.98 -23.63
N ASP A 640 7.38 19.55 -22.86
CA ASP A 640 8.64 19.02 -23.37
C ASP A 640 8.60 17.51 -23.66
N GLY A 641 7.44 16.87 -23.49
CA GLY A 641 7.23 15.44 -23.68
C GLY A 641 7.60 14.58 -22.48
N SER A 642 8.01 15.17 -21.35
CA SER A 642 8.17 14.42 -20.09
C SER A 642 6.83 14.19 -19.39
N VAL A 643 6.76 13.16 -18.54
CA VAL A 643 5.60 12.86 -17.71
C VAL A 643 5.96 12.98 -16.23
N LEU A 644 5.07 13.62 -15.47
CA LEU A 644 5.18 13.77 -14.01
C LEU A 644 4.03 13.05 -13.32
N PHE A 645 4.31 12.51 -12.13
CA PHE A 645 3.32 11.83 -11.31
C PHE A 645 3.27 12.47 -9.93
N HIS A 646 2.06 12.83 -9.50
CA HIS A 646 1.82 13.46 -8.20
C HIS A 646 0.94 12.56 -7.35
N ASN A 647 1.41 12.15 -6.18
CA ASN A 647 0.55 11.46 -5.23
C ASN A 647 -0.45 12.44 -4.61
N GLU A 648 -1.74 12.30 -4.94
CA GLU A 648 -2.82 13.15 -4.44
C GLU A 648 -3.85 12.40 -3.57
N ALA A 649 -3.56 11.18 -3.11
CA ALA A 649 -4.53 10.34 -2.40
C ALA A 649 -5.18 11.05 -1.20
N ALA A 650 -4.39 11.73 -0.37
CA ALA A 650 -4.92 12.47 0.79
C ALA A 650 -5.75 13.70 0.38
N LYS A 651 -5.27 14.44 -0.63
CA LYS A 651 -5.91 15.66 -1.13
C LYS A 651 -7.26 15.34 -1.76
N ARG A 652 -7.36 14.20 -2.45
CA ARG A 652 -8.54 13.76 -3.17
C ARG A 652 -9.40 12.77 -2.38
N GLY A 653 -9.09 12.44 -1.12
CA GLY A 653 -9.93 11.54 -0.32
C GLY A 653 -9.82 10.04 -0.66
N ALA A 654 -8.83 9.64 -1.47
CA ALA A 654 -8.58 8.25 -1.84
C ALA A 654 -7.67 7.49 -0.84
N LEU A 655 -7.21 8.15 0.23
CA LEU A 655 -6.47 7.50 1.31
C LEU A 655 -7.24 6.31 1.90
N ASN A 656 -6.54 5.21 2.21
CA ASN A 656 -7.08 4.03 2.89
C ASN A 656 -6.55 3.89 4.34
N PRO A 657 -7.07 4.68 5.29
CA PRO A 657 -6.59 4.67 6.66
C PRO A 657 -7.02 3.41 7.42
N GLU A 658 -6.20 3.03 8.40
CA GLU A 658 -6.47 1.95 9.36
C GLU A 658 -6.88 0.63 8.70
N SER A 659 -6.24 0.29 7.58
CA SER A 659 -6.59 -0.85 6.75
C SER A 659 -5.38 -1.46 6.05
N PHE A 660 -5.51 -2.73 5.68
CA PHE A 660 -4.59 -3.45 4.82
C PHE A 660 -5.25 -3.63 3.44
N GLY A 661 -4.93 -2.76 2.49
CA GLY A 661 -5.55 -2.75 1.16
C GLY A 661 -5.05 -3.90 0.28
N TRP A 662 -5.89 -4.37 -0.65
CA TRP A 662 -5.54 -5.39 -1.66
C TRP A 662 -6.01 -4.90 -3.04
N GLY A 663 -6.76 -5.70 -3.81
CA GLY A 663 -7.28 -5.25 -5.09
C GLY A 663 -8.20 -4.05 -4.99
N ALA A 664 -8.16 -3.23 -6.04
CA ALA A 664 -9.17 -2.24 -6.31
C ALA A 664 -9.71 -2.46 -7.73
N GLY A 665 -10.96 -2.07 -7.95
CA GLY A 665 -11.61 -2.07 -9.26
C GLY A 665 -12.25 -0.71 -9.49
N VAL A 666 -12.28 -0.27 -10.75
CA VAL A 666 -12.79 1.05 -11.15
C VAL A 666 -13.97 0.86 -12.11
N ALA A 667 -15.08 1.55 -11.84
CA ALA A 667 -16.25 1.65 -12.71
C ALA A 667 -17.05 2.89 -12.32
N ASP A 668 -17.93 3.37 -13.19
CA ASP A 668 -18.90 4.41 -12.87
C ASP A 668 -20.13 3.77 -12.21
N LEU A 669 -20.15 3.74 -10.86
CA LEU A 669 -21.07 2.88 -10.09
C LEU A 669 -22.49 3.45 -9.99
N ASP A 670 -22.64 4.77 -10.13
CA ASP A 670 -23.94 5.46 -10.12
C ASP A 670 -24.30 6.13 -11.45
N LEU A 671 -23.44 5.98 -12.46
CA LEU A 671 -23.58 6.46 -13.83
C LEU A 671 -23.64 7.98 -13.96
N ASP A 672 -22.94 8.68 -13.07
CA ASP A 672 -22.80 10.14 -13.09
C ASP A 672 -21.74 10.65 -14.09
N GLY A 673 -20.97 9.72 -14.68
CA GLY A 673 -19.92 9.99 -15.65
C GLY A 673 -18.53 10.20 -15.03
N TRP A 674 -18.32 9.83 -13.75
CA TRP A 674 -17.03 9.82 -13.09
C TRP A 674 -16.61 8.39 -12.70
N PRO A 675 -15.33 8.00 -12.87
CA PRO A 675 -14.88 6.69 -12.43
C PRO A 675 -14.82 6.62 -10.89
N ASP A 676 -15.63 5.76 -10.29
CA ASP A 676 -15.62 5.41 -8.87
C ASP A 676 -14.71 4.20 -8.61
N MET A 677 -14.51 3.85 -7.34
CA MET A 677 -13.65 2.73 -6.99
C MET A 677 -14.19 1.87 -5.85
N VAL A 678 -14.04 0.56 -5.98
CA VAL A 678 -14.19 -0.39 -4.87
C VAL A 678 -12.81 -0.92 -4.49
N GLN A 679 -12.49 -1.00 -3.19
CA GLN A 679 -11.21 -1.51 -2.71
C GLN A 679 -11.39 -2.62 -1.66
N ALA A 680 -10.76 -3.76 -1.89
CA ALA A 680 -10.68 -4.85 -0.93
C ALA A 680 -9.73 -4.53 0.23
N ASN A 681 -10.08 -5.03 1.42
CA ASN A 681 -9.27 -4.89 2.63
C ASN A 681 -9.23 -6.19 3.45
N GLY A 682 -8.22 -6.25 4.32
CA GLY A 682 -8.07 -7.27 5.36
C GLY A 682 -7.09 -8.36 4.97
N MET A 683 -6.11 -8.67 5.82
CA MET A 683 -5.08 -9.66 5.53
C MET A 683 -5.48 -11.06 6.02
N VAL A 684 -5.27 -11.42 7.29
CA VAL A 684 -5.65 -12.75 7.80
C VAL A 684 -6.16 -12.70 9.24
N ASP A 685 -7.10 -13.58 9.59
CA ASP A 685 -7.59 -13.76 10.95
C ASP A 685 -7.32 -15.18 11.51
N ASP A 686 -7.86 -15.45 12.70
CA ASP A 686 -7.67 -16.70 13.45
C ASP A 686 -8.73 -17.77 13.17
N SER A 687 -9.67 -17.53 12.25
CA SER A 687 -10.81 -18.43 11.98
C SER A 687 -10.36 -19.85 11.62
N MET A 688 -9.22 -19.96 10.94
CA MET A 688 -8.69 -21.23 10.42
C MET A 688 -7.75 -21.98 11.37
N ASP A 689 -7.22 -21.32 12.39
CA ASP A 689 -6.17 -21.87 13.24
C ASP A 689 -6.24 -21.34 14.69
N ARG A 690 -7.47 -21.05 15.16
CA ARG A 690 -7.73 -20.51 16.49
C ARG A 690 -7.02 -21.32 17.58
N ARG A 691 -6.23 -20.63 18.39
CA ARG A 691 -5.51 -21.18 19.55
C ARG A 691 -5.85 -20.50 20.88
N PHE A 692 -6.51 -19.35 20.82
CA PHE A 692 -6.81 -18.53 21.98
C PHE A 692 -8.32 -18.25 22.02
N ASP A 693 -8.88 -18.08 23.22
CA ASP A 693 -10.31 -17.75 23.39
C ASP A 693 -10.67 -16.38 22.79
N LYS A 694 -9.69 -15.49 22.70
CA LYS A 694 -9.82 -14.15 22.09
C LYS A 694 -8.76 -13.98 21.01
N PRO A 695 -9.12 -13.39 19.85
CA PRO A 695 -8.17 -13.05 18.81
C PRO A 695 -7.00 -12.24 19.39
N ARG A 696 -5.78 -12.58 18.98
CA ARG A 696 -4.55 -11.86 19.39
C ARG A 696 -3.93 -11.19 18.18
N ASP A 697 -3.54 -9.95 18.34
CA ASP A 697 -2.86 -9.18 17.28
C ASP A 697 -1.39 -9.64 17.14
N TYR A 698 -0.98 -9.99 15.92
CA TYR A 698 0.41 -10.32 15.60
C TYR A 698 1.28 -9.07 15.44
N TRP A 699 0.69 -7.89 15.25
CA TRP A 699 1.41 -6.70 14.81
C TRP A 699 2.48 -6.21 15.80
N TYR A 700 2.33 -6.50 17.09
CA TYR A 700 3.40 -6.27 18.07
C TYR A 700 4.65 -7.13 17.81
N VAL A 701 4.46 -8.40 17.45
CA VAL A 701 5.53 -9.34 17.11
C VAL A 701 6.15 -8.93 15.77
N ASN A 702 5.30 -8.69 14.77
CA ASN A 702 5.72 -8.20 13.45
C ASN A 702 6.56 -6.92 13.56
N GLY A 703 6.11 -5.97 14.37
CA GLY A 703 6.83 -4.73 14.64
C GLY A 703 8.16 -4.93 15.35
N GLN A 704 8.41 -6.03 16.08
CA GLN A 704 9.77 -6.33 16.56
C GLN A 704 10.65 -6.85 15.41
N VAL A 705 10.11 -7.75 14.58
CA VAL A 705 10.80 -8.29 13.41
C VAL A 705 11.15 -7.17 12.44
N ALA A 706 10.22 -6.27 12.12
CA ALA A 706 10.43 -5.15 11.20
C ALA A 706 11.48 -4.12 11.60
N ARG A 707 11.93 -4.16 12.85
CA ARG A 707 13.01 -3.29 13.38
C ARG A 707 14.36 -3.99 13.45
N SER A 708 14.43 -5.25 13.01
CA SER A 708 15.64 -6.04 13.05
C SER A 708 16.47 -5.91 11.78
N ASP A 709 17.60 -6.60 11.76
CA ASP A 709 18.51 -6.62 10.62
C ASP A 709 17.93 -7.44 9.44
N PRO A 710 18.24 -7.11 8.17
CA PRO A 710 17.87 -7.91 6.99
C PRO A 710 18.11 -9.41 7.10
N GLY A 711 19.14 -9.85 7.83
CA GLY A 711 19.43 -11.27 8.07
C GLY A 711 18.39 -12.01 8.93
N VAL A 712 17.48 -11.28 9.57
CA VAL A 712 16.31 -11.85 10.27
C VAL A 712 15.10 -11.88 9.33
N HIS A 713 14.87 -10.84 8.54
CA HIS A 713 13.69 -10.72 7.67
C HIS A 713 13.61 -11.84 6.63
N SER A 714 14.74 -12.15 6.00
CA SER A 714 14.85 -13.05 4.85
C SER A 714 14.68 -14.55 5.17
N TYR A 715 14.65 -14.93 6.45
CA TYR A 715 14.60 -16.32 6.90
C TYR A 715 13.28 -16.68 7.57
N ALA A 716 12.47 -17.54 6.95
CA ALA A 716 11.15 -17.95 7.46
C ALA A 716 11.17 -18.58 8.87
N ASP A 717 12.25 -19.28 9.25
CA ASP A 717 12.41 -19.89 10.57
C ASP A 717 12.77 -18.90 11.69
N LYS A 718 13.06 -17.63 11.34
CA LYS A 718 13.29 -16.54 12.32
C LYS A 718 12.01 -15.78 12.69
N TRP A 719 10.92 -16.00 11.98
CA TRP A 719 9.65 -15.34 12.23
C TRP A 719 8.87 -16.02 13.36
N GLY A 720 8.14 -15.22 14.14
CA GLY A 720 7.30 -15.73 15.22
C GLY A 720 6.08 -16.50 14.71
N ASP A 721 5.55 -17.43 15.50
CA ASP A 721 4.38 -18.22 15.14
C ASP A 721 3.13 -17.34 14.95
N THR A 722 2.58 -17.32 13.74
CA THR A 722 1.37 -16.58 13.36
C THR A 722 0.09 -17.34 13.71
N ARG A 723 0.16 -18.60 14.14
CA ARG A 723 -1.03 -19.42 14.33
C ARG A 723 -1.88 -18.98 15.51
N GLY A 724 -3.19 -18.83 15.28
CA GLY A 724 -4.14 -18.28 16.24
C GLY A 724 -4.04 -16.77 16.44
N TYR A 725 -3.18 -16.09 15.67
CA TYR A 725 -3.11 -14.63 15.64
C TYR A 725 -3.84 -14.08 14.41
N THR A 726 -4.30 -12.84 14.56
CA THR A 726 -4.86 -11.99 13.52
C THR A 726 -3.80 -11.00 13.06
N ILE A 727 -3.75 -10.75 11.74
CA ILE A 727 -2.91 -9.73 11.10
C ILE A 727 -3.88 -8.90 10.25
N TRP A 728 -4.34 -7.75 10.78
CA TRP A 728 -5.32 -6.91 10.09
C TRP A 728 -6.50 -7.69 9.48
N GLY A 729 -7.03 -8.66 10.21
CA GLY A 729 -8.10 -9.51 9.72
C GLY A 729 -9.50 -8.92 9.91
N SER A 730 -10.48 -9.45 9.18
CA SER A 730 -11.90 -9.14 9.30
C SER A 730 -12.21 -7.65 9.11
N GLN A 731 -11.73 -7.07 8.01
CA GLN A 731 -11.91 -5.67 7.67
C GLN A 731 -13.07 -5.43 6.71
N LYS A 732 -13.49 -4.17 6.62
CA LYS A 732 -14.49 -3.71 5.67
C LYS A 732 -13.84 -3.34 4.34
N SER A 733 -14.40 -3.79 3.23
CA SER A 733 -14.04 -3.27 1.89
C SER A 733 -14.65 -1.88 1.69
N ARG A 734 -14.05 -1.06 0.82
CA ARG A 734 -14.43 0.34 0.65
C ARG A 734 -15.07 0.61 -0.70
N VAL A 735 -16.00 1.57 -0.72
CA VAL A 735 -16.60 2.16 -1.91
C VAL A 735 -16.29 3.65 -1.88
N LEU A 736 -15.54 4.13 -2.87
CA LEU A 736 -15.09 5.50 -3.01
C LEU A 736 -15.78 6.14 -4.22
N MET A 737 -16.71 7.04 -3.95
CA MET A 737 -17.46 7.76 -4.97
C MET A 737 -16.71 9.00 -5.43
N ASN A 738 -16.45 9.11 -6.72
CA ASN A 738 -15.73 10.22 -7.33
C ASN A 738 -16.69 11.36 -7.68
N ARG A 739 -16.58 12.47 -6.95
CA ARG A 739 -17.36 13.69 -7.16
C ARG A 739 -16.45 14.77 -7.71
N GLY A 740 -16.26 14.76 -9.03
CA GLY A 740 -15.49 15.80 -9.71
C GLY A 740 -13.99 15.75 -9.43
N GLY A 741 -13.40 14.55 -9.41
CA GLY A 741 -11.98 14.31 -9.12
C GLY A 741 -11.65 14.20 -7.63
N THR A 742 -12.66 14.14 -6.76
CA THR A 742 -12.47 13.92 -5.31
C THR A 742 -13.35 12.78 -4.82
N PHE A 743 -12.78 11.88 -4.05
CA PHE A 743 -13.38 10.67 -3.55
C PHE A 743 -14.02 10.85 -2.17
N HIS A 744 -15.21 10.29 -2.04
CA HIS A 744 -15.96 10.22 -0.79
C HIS A 744 -16.30 8.78 -0.46
N ASP A 745 -15.98 8.36 0.76
CA ASP A 745 -16.27 7.00 1.22
C ASP A 745 -17.78 6.80 1.43
N ALA A 746 -18.39 5.91 0.62
CA ALA A 746 -19.82 5.57 0.68
C ALA A 746 -20.07 4.17 1.23
N SER A 747 -19.06 3.52 1.80
CA SER A 747 -19.14 2.10 2.18
C SER A 747 -20.24 1.84 3.22
N ASP A 748 -20.53 2.78 4.11
CA ASP A 748 -21.54 2.61 5.18
C ASP A 748 -22.98 2.74 4.69
N VAL A 749 -23.18 3.39 3.53
CA VAL A 749 -24.51 3.75 3.01
C VAL A 749 -24.89 2.96 1.75
N THR A 750 -23.94 2.25 1.13
CA THR A 750 -24.16 1.42 -0.05
C THR A 750 -24.53 -0.03 0.28
N GLY A 751 -24.41 -0.46 1.54
CA GLY A 751 -24.71 -1.84 1.96
C GLY A 751 -23.51 -2.79 1.99
N LEU A 752 -22.33 -2.38 1.50
CA LEU A 752 -21.08 -3.15 1.54
C LEU A 752 -20.48 -3.19 2.97
N SER A 753 -21.18 -3.83 3.89
CA SER A 753 -20.91 -3.79 5.34
C SER A 753 -20.26 -5.07 5.89
N ARG A 754 -20.21 -6.15 5.10
CA ARG A 754 -19.68 -7.45 5.53
C ARG A 754 -18.18 -7.38 5.78
N LEU A 755 -17.78 -7.57 7.04
CA LEU A 755 -16.38 -7.74 7.42
C LEU A 755 -15.80 -9.04 6.86
N GLY A 756 -14.51 -9.04 6.53
CA GLY A 756 -13.80 -10.23 6.08
C GLY A 756 -12.39 -9.93 5.58
N ASN A 757 -11.79 -10.91 4.89
CA ASN A 757 -10.48 -10.77 4.27
C ASN A 757 -10.66 -10.92 2.75
N SER A 758 -10.85 -9.79 2.08
CA SER A 758 -11.06 -9.74 0.63
C SER A 758 -9.71 -9.65 -0.11
N ARG A 759 -9.68 -10.06 -1.38
CA ARG A 759 -8.48 -9.97 -2.24
C ARG A 759 -8.76 -9.20 -3.52
N GLY A 760 -9.15 -9.89 -4.58
CA GLY A 760 -9.49 -9.32 -5.88
C GLY A 760 -10.85 -8.63 -5.87
N VAL A 761 -10.96 -7.61 -6.71
CA VAL A 761 -12.17 -6.82 -6.97
C VAL A 761 -12.43 -6.84 -8.46
N ALA A 762 -13.39 -7.64 -8.93
CA ALA A 762 -13.83 -7.62 -10.32
C ALA A 762 -15.20 -6.93 -10.39
N LEU A 763 -15.30 -5.93 -11.25
CA LEU A 763 -16.52 -5.20 -11.55
C LEU A 763 -16.97 -5.57 -12.97
N ALA A 764 -18.24 -5.92 -13.14
CA ALA A 764 -18.78 -6.34 -14.42
C ALA A 764 -20.30 -6.18 -14.46
N ASP A 765 -20.85 -5.85 -15.62
CA ASP A 765 -22.29 -5.78 -15.84
C ASP A 765 -22.79 -7.16 -16.33
N PHE A 766 -23.16 -8.03 -15.38
CA PHE A 766 -23.48 -9.44 -15.67
C PHE A 766 -24.88 -9.63 -16.27
N ASP A 767 -25.81 -8.71 -16.09
CA ASP A 767 -27.16 -8.78 -16.68
C ASP A 767 -27.41 -7.75 -17.80
N ASN A 768 -26.36 -7.04 -18.22
CA ASN A 768 -26.33 -6.09 -19.33
C ASN A 768 -27.30 -4.91 -19.15
N ASP A 769 -27.52 -4.47 -17.91
CA ASP A 769 -28.44 -3.38 -17.58
C ASP A 769 -27.76 -2.01 -17.43
N GLY A 770 -26.43 -2.00 -17.50
CA GLY A 770 -25.56 -0.84 -17.49
C GLY A 770 -24.96 -0.49 -16.14
N ASP A 771 -25.29 -1.18 -15.04
CA ASP A 771 -24.54 -1.02 -13.79
C ASP A 771 -23.59 -2.18 -13.50
N ALA A 772 -22.39 -1.83 -13.04
CA ALA A 772 -21.39 -2.83 -12.71
C ALA A 772 -21.73 -3.51 -11.37
N ASP A 773 -21.97 -4.81 -11.42
CA ASP A 773 -21.99 -5.71 -10.27
C ASP A 773 -20.58 -5.95 -9.73
N LEU A 774 -20.51 -6.47 -8.50
CA LEU A 774 -19.27 -6.65 -7.77
C LEU A 774 -19.02 -8.10 -7.38
N VAL A 775 -17.88 -8.64 -7.83
CA VAL A 775 -17.28 -9.88 -7.34
C VAL A 775 -16.11 -9.52 -6.42
N LEU A 776 -16.20 -9.93 -5.16
CA LEU A 776 -15.11 -9.84 -4.18
C LEU A 776 -14.61 -11.23 -3.82
N THR A 777 -13.38 -11.56 -4.22
CA THR A 777 -12.76 -12.81 -3.81
C THR A 777 -12.37 -12.75 -2.33
N ARG A 778 -12.36 -13.91 -1.67
CA ARG A 778 -12.16 -14.01 -0.22
C ARG A 778 -11.31 -15.23 0.12
N GLN A 779 -10.13 -14.96 0.68
CA GLN A 779 -9.12 -15.98 0.91
C GLN A 779 -9.65 -17.18 1.73
N PHE A 780 -10.37 -16.91 2.82
CA PHE A 780 -10.84 -17.95 3.77
C PHE A 780 -12.36 -18.10 3.83
N ASP A 781 -13.12 -17.26 3.13
CA ASP A 781 -14.59 -17.33 3.04
C ASP A 781 -15.05 -17.64 1.60
N PRO A 782 -16.32 -18.01 1.36
CA PRO A 782 -16.88 -18.00 0.02
C PRO A 782 -16.75 -16.62 -0.64
N VAL A 783 -16.64 -16.60 -1.97
CA VAL A 783 -16.65 -15.37 -2.76
C VAL A 783 -17.96 -14.61 -2.51
N SER A 784 -17.87 -13.28 -2.37
CA SER A 784 -19.06 -12.45 -2.27
C SER A 784 -19.42 -11.90 -3.66
N PHE A 785 -20.69 -12.04 -4.03
CA PHE A 785 -21.27 -11.42 -5.20
C PHE A 785 -22.29 -10.37 -4.75
N TYR A 786 -22.23 -9.17 -5.30
CA TYR A 786 -23.19 -8.11 -5.03
C TYR A 786 -23.78 -7.61 -6.34
N GLU A 787 -25.11 -7.69 -6.44
CA GLU A 787 -25.88 -7.00 -7.47
C GLU A 787 -25.85 -5.49 -7.17
N ASN A 788 -25.49 -4.69 -8.17
CA ASN A 788 -25.72 -3.26 -8.11
C ASN A 788 -27.22 -3.00 -8.35
N ARG A 789 -27.85 -2.24 -7.46
CA ARG A 789 -29.23 -1.80 -7.64
C ARG A 789 -29.28 -0.30 -7.62
N ARG A 790 -29.35 0.28 -8.81
CA ARG A 790 -29.57 1.71 -8.96
C ARG A 790 -30.94 2.14 -8.47
N SER A 791 -30.97 3.35 -7.93
CA SER A 791 -32.20 4.11 -7.65
C SER A 791 -32.44 5.22 -8.69
N SER A 792 -31.45 5.50 -9.54
CA SER A 792 -31.53 6.49 -10.61
C SER A 792 -31.92 5.84 -11.96
N SER A 793 -32.38 6.67 -12.90
CA SER A 793 -32.65 6.25 -14.29
C SER A 793 -31.61 6.82 -15.26
N ALA A 794 -30.38 7.01 -14.76
CA ALA A 794 -29.27 7.59 -15.52
C ALA A 794 -29.04 6.80 -16.81
N ALA A 795 -28.90 7.55 -17.90
CA ALA A 795 -28.51 7.02 -19.19
C ALA A 795 -27.05 6.57 -19.15
N TRP A 796 -26.74 5.57 -19.96
CA TRP A 796 -25.41 5.00 -20.09
C TRP A 796 -25.17 4.56 -21.53
N ILE A 797 -23.95 4.21 -21.84
CA ILE A 797 -23.58 3.53 -23.09
C ILE A 797 -22.57 2.43 -22.78
N GLY A 798 -22.82 1.23 -23.32
CA GLY A 798 -21.87 0.13 -23.31
C GLY A 798 -21.14 0.03 -24.64
N LEU A 799 -19.84 -0.18 -24.62
CA LEU A 799 -18.99 -0.27 -25.81
C LEU A 799 -18.11 -1.51 -25.75
N GLU A 800 -18.26 -2.38 -26.73
CA GLU A 800 -17.36 -3.50 -26.95
C GLU A 800 -16.44 -3.16 -28.12
N VAL A 801 -15.13 -3.13 -27.85
CA VAL A 801 -14.12 -2.65 -28.80
C VAL A 801 -13.33 -3.84 -29.29
N ARG A 802 -13.27 -4.05 -30.60
CA ARG A 802 -12.55 -5.18 -31.21
C ARG A 802 -11.58 -4.70 -32.29
N GLY A 803 -10.37 -5.21 -32.22
CA GLY A 803 -9.34 -4.99 -33.23
C GLY A 803 -9.55 -5.83 -34.49
N ASN A 804 -8.56 -5.82 -35.37
CA ASN A 804 -8.58 -6.57 -36.62
C ASN A 804 -7.82 -7.91 -36.56
N GLY A 805 -7.19 -8.22 -35.42
CA GLY A 805 -6.36 -9.42 -35.22
C GLY A 805 -5.11 -9.45 -36.09
N LYS A 806 -4.61 -8.28 -36.52
CA LYS A 806 -3.45 -8.15 -37.41
C LYS A 806 -2.50 -7.05 -36.99
N ALA A 807 -2.91 -5.79 -37.15
CA ALA A 807 -2.11 -4.64 -36.72
C ALA A 807 -2.60 -4.11 -35.37
N VAL A 808 -3.83 -4.47 -35.00
CA VAL A 808 -4.46 -4.20 -33.72
C VAL A 808 -4.90 -5.55 -33.17
N PRO A 809 -4.50 -5.93 -31.95
CA PRO A 809 -4.94 -7.18 -31.34
C PRO A 809 -6.46 -7.28 -31.31
N SER A 810 -7.03 -8.48 -31.47
CA SER A 810 -8.48 -8.70 -31.47
C SER A 810 -9.18 -8.10 -30.25
N ASP A 811 -8.54 -8.18 -29.07
CA ASP A 811 -9.02 -7.59 -27.81
C ASP A 811 -8.87 -6.06 -27.73
N ALA A 812 -8.20 -5.44 -28.69
CA ALA A 812 -7.91 -3.99 -28.75
C ALA A 812 -7.18 -3.41 -27.52
N VAL A 813 -6.58 -4.24 -26.66
CA VAL A 813 -5.83 -3.83 -25.47
C VAL A 813 -4.79 -2.77 -25.83
N GLY A 814 -4.78 -1.65 -25.10
CA GLY A 814 -3.93 -0.50 -25.36
C GLY A 814 -4.55 0.56 -26.28
N SER A 815 -5.72 0.30 -26.87
CA SER A 815 -6.49 1.32 -27.59
C SER A 815 -7.15 2.30 -26.62
N VAL A 816 -7.41 3.51 -27.10
CA VAL A 816 -7.95 4.61 -26.29
C VAL A 816 -9.22 5.18 -26.90
N LEU A 817 -10.25 5.34 -26.08
CA LEU A 817 -11.54 5.88 -26.46
C LEU A 817 -11.70 7.32 -25.96
N GLU A 818 -11.96 8.23 -26.88
CA GLU A 818 -12.46 9.58 -26.60
C GLU A 818 -13.97 9.60 -26.89
N ILE A 819 -14.77 9.48 -25.84
CA ILE A 819 -16.22 9.46 -25.91
C ILE A 819 -16.74 10.89 -25.72
N SER A 820 -17.70 11.33 -26.52
CA SER A 820 -18.24 12.70 -26.44
C SER A 820 -19.75 12.76 -26.59
N GLN A 821 -20.36 13.58 -25.73
CA GLN A 821 -21.81 13.81 -25.67
C GLN A 821 -22.09 15.16 -25.02
N GLY A 822 -22.96 16.00 -25.60
CA GLY A 822 -23.42 17.23 -24.94
C GLY A 822 -22.31 18.20 -24.50
N GLY A 823 -21.12 18.17 -25.12
CA GLY A 823 -19.95 18.95 -24.72
C GLY A 823 -19.09 18.32 -23.61
N LYS A 824 -19.53 17.22 -23.00
CA LYS A 824 -18.72 16.37 -22.10
C LYS A 824 -17.82 15.46 -22.93
N LYS A 825 -16.66 15.10 -22.35
CA LYS A 825 -15.70 14.15 -22.93
C LYS A 825 -15.19 13.16 -21.87
N TRP A 826 -15.06 11.90 -22.24
CA TRP A 826 -14.45 10.86 -21.41
C TRP A 826 -13.27 10.26 -22.16
N HIS A 827 -12.23 9.92 -21.42
CA HIS A 827 -11.06 9.20 -21.90
C HIS A 827 -11.04 7.84 -21.21
N VAL A 828 -11.05 6.75 -21.98
CA VAL A 828 -11.06 5.39 -21.43
C VAL A 828 -10.08 4.53 -22.21
N ASP A 829 -9.11 3.96 -21.49
CA ASP A 829 -8.16 3.00 -22.02
C ASP A 829 -8.77 1.59 -22.03
N VAL A 830 -8.51 0.82 -23.09
CA VAL A 830 -8.85 -0.60 -23.14
C VAL A 830 -7.76 -1.39 -22.41
N LEU A 831 -8.05 -1.82 -21.19
CA LEU A 831 -7.10 -2.51 -20.31
C LEU A 831 -7.31 -4.03 -20.35
N ASN A 832 -6.25 -4.80 -20.15
CA ASN A 832 -6.34 -6.26 -20.01
C ASN A 832 -6.73 -6.69 -18.59
N VAL A 833 -6.23 -6.00 -17.55
CA VAL A 833 -6.49 -6.32 -16.14
C VAL A 833 -6.96 -5.08 -15.37
N SER A 834 -7.80 -5.28 -14.35
CA SER A 834 -8.38 -4.19 -13.56
C SER A 834 -7.53 -3.82 -12.34
N GLY A 835 -6.74 -4.77 -11.84
CA GLY A 835 -5.91 -4.60 -10.65
C GLY A 835 -5.41 -5.93 -10.09
N PHE A 836 -5.09 -5.94 -8.79
CA PHE A 836 -4.59 -7.11 -8.09
C PHE A 836 -5.60 -8.26 -8.08
N SER A 837 -5.18 -9.42 -8.56
CA SER A 837 -6.00 -10.65 -8.56
C SER A 837 -7.39 -10.44 -9.19
N ALA A 838 -7.53 -9.55 -10.18
CA ALA A 838 -8.82 -9.31 -10.81
C ALA A 838 -8.71 -8.84 -12.26
N GLN A 839 -9.52 -9.44 -13.11
CA GLN A 839 -9.91 -8.92 -14.41
C GLN A 839 -11.44 -8.76 -14.40
N GLY A 840 -11.91 -7.52 -14.45
CA GLY A 840 -13.31 -7.17 -14.60
C GLY A 840 -13.77 -7.21 -16.05
N ASP A 841 -14.97 -6.69 -16.30
CA ASP A 841 -15.53 -6.58 -17.64
C ASP A 841 -14.65 -5.68 -18.51
N ARG A 842 -14.30 -6.18 -19.71
CA ARG A 842 -13.48 -5.45 -20.68
C ARG A 842 -14.33 -4.50 -21.53
N ARG A 843 -15.64 -4.69 -21.55
CA ARG A 843 -16.57 -3.77 -22.20
C ARG A 843 -16.60 -2.48 -21.38
N ILE A 844 -16.61 -1.36 -22.09
CA ILE A 844 -16.55 -0.05 -21.48
C ILE A 844 -17.98 0.44 -21.25
N VAL A 845 -18.31 0.71 -19.99
CA VAL A 845 -19.57 1.37 -19.61
C VAL A 845 -19.27 2.80 -19.17
N VAL A 846 -19.97 3.77 -19.74
CA VAL A 846 -19.90 5.17 -19.33
C VAL A 846 -21.28 5.69 -18.96
N GLY A 847 -21.40 6.22 -17.75
CA GLY A 847 -22.57 6.96 -17.30
C GLY A 847 -22.68 8.32 -17.98
N LEU A 848 -23.88 8.64 -18.41
CA LEU A 848 -24.22 9.87 -19.13
C LEU A 848 -25.10 10.80 -18.28
N GLY A 849 -25.44 10.38 -17.05
CA GLY A 849 -26.42 11.05 -16.21
C GLY A 849 -27.78 11.12 -16.89
N ASP A 850 -28.45 12.28 -16.86
CA ASP A 850 -29.78 12.43 -17.48
C ASP A 850 -29.75 12.69 -19.01
N ASP A 851 -28.57 12.79 -19.63
CA ASP A 851 -28.45 13.11 -21.06
C ASP A 851 -28.61 11.86 -21.94
N LYS A 852 -29.70 11.83 -22.71
CA LYS A 852 -30.04 10.75 -23.65
C LYS A 852 -29.68 11.06 -25.10
N SER A 853 -28.94 12.14 -25.34
CA SER A 853 -28.52 12.49 -26.70
C SER A 853 -27.53 11.45 -27.27
N PRO A 854 -27.47 11.29 -28.59
CA PRO A 854 -26.57 10.29 -29.19
C PRO A 854 -25.09 10.58 -28.91
N VAL A 855 -24.31 9.52 -28.72
CA VAL A 855 -22.90 9.56 -28.32
C VAL A 855 -22.00 9.36 -29.54
N ARG A 856 -20.90 10.11 -29.62
CA ARG A 856 -19.83 9.88 -30.62
C ARG A 856 -18.59 9.35 -29.93
N VAL A 857 -17.90 8.43 -30.58
CA VAL A 857 -16.69 7.80 -30.05
C VAL A 857 -15.57 7.95 -31.07
N ASN A 858 -14.44 8.52 -30.65
CA ASN A 858 -13.20 8.49 -31.42
C ASN A 858 -12.27 7.47 -30.78
N VAL A 859 -11.84 6.47 -31.55
CA VAL A 859 -10.91 5.44 -31.08
C VAL A 859 -9.53 5.74 -31.66
N LYS A 860 -8.51 5.76 -30.80
CA LYS A 860 -7.09 5.69 -31.19
C LYS A 860 -6.64 4.25 -30.99
N TRP A 861 -6.23 3.61 -32.08
CA TRP A 861 -5.83 2.20 -32.11
C TRP A 861 -4.34 2.04 -31.80
N THR A 862 -3.94 0.84 -31.39
CA THR A 862 -2.53 0.53 -31.06
C THR A 862 -1.59 0.70 -32.26
N ASP A 863 -2.06 0.52 -33.48
CA ASP A 863 -1.30 0.77 -34.72
C ASP A 863 -1.04 2.28 -35.00
N GLY A 864 -1.57 3.17 -34.15
CA GLY A 864 -1.46 4.61 -34.27
C GLY A 864 -2.50 5.27 -35.17
N THR A 865 -3.42 4.50 -35.76
CA THR A 865 -4.55 5.05 -36.53
C THR A 865 -5.68 5.51 -35.60
N SER A 866 -6.59 6.33 -36.14
CA SER A 866 -7.78 6.76 -35.41
C SER A 866 -9.05 6.67 -36.27
N GLY A 867 -10.20 6.47 -35.63
CA GLY A 867 -11.50 6.42 -36.30
C GLY A 867 -12.63 7.02 -35.46
N GLU A 868 -13.54 7.75 -36.11
CA GLU A 868 -14.77 8.26 -35.50
C GLU A 868 -15.94 7.32 -35.80
N TYR A 869 -16.71 6.98 -34.76
CA TYR A 869 -17.81 6.03 -34.78
C TYR A 869 -19.09 6.65 -34.20
N GLY A 870 -20.23 6.11 -34.63
CA GLY A 870 -21.56 6.57 -34.23
C GLY A 870 -22.15 7.62 -35.20
N PRO A 871 -23.13 8.42 -34.75
CA PRO A 871 -23.62 8.50 -33.38
C PRO A 871 -24.38 7.24 -32.91
N PHE A 872 -24.16 6.83 -31.65
CA PHE A 872 -24.82 5.69 -31.01
C PHE A 872 -25.98 6.14 -30.12
N SER A 873 -27.00 5.28 -29.96
CA SER A 873 -28.06 5.48 -28.97
C SER A 873 -27.61 5.08 -27.57
N THR A 874 -28.20 5.68 -26.54
CA THR A 874 -27.94 5.35 -25.13
C THR A 874 -28.77 4.14 -24.67
N GLY A 875 -28.39 3.53 -23.54
CA GLY A 875 -29.13 2.46 -22.86
C GLY A 875 -28.88 1.05 -23.40
N GLY A 876 -27.69 0.79 -23.93
CA GLY A 876 -27.32 -0.54 -24.40
C GLY A 876 -25.88 -0.63 -24.90
N TYR A 877 -25.46 -1.84 -25.21
CA TYR A 877 -24.14 -2.17 -25.75
C TYR A 877 -24.06 -1.98 -27.26
N HIS A 878 -22.92 -1.47 -27.73
CA HIS A 878 -22.60 -1.31 -29.15
C HIS A 878 -21.21 -1.86 -29.43
N GLN A 879 -21.06 -2.55 -30.57
CA GLN A 879 -19.76 -3.02 -31.04
C GLN A 879 -19.08 -1.97 -31.93
N ILE A 880 -17.83 -1.67 -31.60
CA ILE A 880 -16.91 -0.87 -32.40
C ILE A 880 -15.80 -1.77 -32.88
N GLY A 881 -15.66 -1.88 -34.20
CA GLY A 881 -14.65 -2.71 -34.83
C GLY A 881 -13.78 -1.92 -35.78
N GLU A 882 -12.50 -2.25 -35.86
CA GLU A 882 -11.61 -1.63 -36.84
C GLU A 882 -12.05 -1.91 -38.29
N TRP A 883 -12.72 -3.05 -38.54
CA TRP A 883 -13.29 -3.40 -39.86
C TRP A 883 -14.31 -2.37 -40.37
N GLN A 884 -15.05 -1.68 -39.49
CA GLN A 884 -15.99 -0.62 -39.87
C GLN A 884 -15.28 0.60 -40.46
N ARG A 885 -14.05 0.89 -40.01
CA ARG A 885 -13.19 1.96 -40.56
C ARG A 885 -12.73 1.60 -41.97
N ILE A 886 -12.29 0.35 -42.18
CA ILE A 886 -11.87 -0.16 -43.49
C ILE A 886 -13.03 -0.07 -44.49
N ALA A 887 -14.24 -0.50 -44.09
CA ALA A 887 -15.43 -0.41 -44.92
C ALA A 887 -15.78 1.05 -45.28
N SER A 888 -15.69 1.97 -44.31
CA SER A 888 -15.97 3.40 -44.52
C SER A 888 -14.94 4.08 -45.44
N ALA A 889 -13.69 3.62 -45.42
CA ALA A 889 -12.61 4.11 -46.30
C ALA A 889 -12.76 3.59 -47.75
N MET A 890 -13.37 2.42 -47.96
CA MET A 890 -13.63 1.88 -49.31
C MET A 890 -14.84 2.52 -50.01
N VAL A 891 -15.71 3.19 -49.26
CA VAL A 891 -16.92 3.86 -49.78
C VAL A 891 -16.67 5.35 -50.10
N ARG A 892 -15.54 5.91 -49.65
CA ARG A 892 -15.07 7.27 -50.00
C ARG A 892 -14.07 7.20 -51.14
#